data_AF-A0A2E1VW90-F1
#
_entry.id   AF-A0A2E1VW90-F1
#
_cell.length_a   1.000
_cell.length_b   1.000
_cell.length_c   1.000
_cell.angle_alpha   90.00
_cell.angle_beta   90.00
_cell.angle_gamma   90.00
#
_symmetry.space_group_name_H-M   'P 1'
#
loop_
_entity.id
_entity.type
_entity.pdbx_description
1 polymer ?
#
loop_
_entity_poly.entity_id
_entity_poly.type
_entity_poly.pdbx_seq_one_letter_code
_entity_poly.pdbx_strand_id
1 'polypeptide(L)'
;MADLRPVPVVIGTAGHIDHGKSALIEALCGDHPDRWREEKERGITIDLGYAEYAWPDGFEVGFVDVPGHERLVRKMVAGATGMGAAMLVVACDDGVMPQTREHFEVLQLLGLQHGLIALTKADLADEETLELVQADVEELLAGSAWEDAPMFAVSAHDGTGLDELRAGVRALAEAARQAEREDPAAFRLPVQRSFALHGAGTVATGVCAAGAVTEGDTVEVQPGGMRSRVRRVHVHGRPATQGAPGLRTALNLPDLDAEQVPRGVVLAEPGSILAGALLRATFTPLAGLTAPKHGTPVLVLAGTAAVAAKLWLPPEGEGQGAAPGERLVDLELEEPMALVPGQRLLLRRPSPAANLGSGRFLAFGKKRLRKRDAEEREALLAFRAALDQPEDLVARLLDQPGSGEMGVDAVAAHMGWRREATAAILQRAAEAGGVREMSPGRFLGMGRAGELAREIQGILAHWRGKHAHRLRIPIGRLRERLGKERFASLQRLTPEEIAVLGLERRPGLHWGILGIELGEDWLQEADRWHSQLLEQGLMPLSWEERAAESGASLERVEALAELLEDQGRVVRVEGTMTFAREAVEELRSMVVAQLQGEGMDIPAIRDRFGTTRKFLMPLLEYLDDRGVTVRRGGNRILRDAEASLV
;
A
#
# COMPACT_ATOMS: atom_id res chain seq x y z
N MET A 1 -29.16 8.37 15.79
CA MET A 1 -27.73 8.71 15.99
C MET A 1 -27.38 8.19 17.37
N ALA A 2 -26.82 6.98 17.44
CA ALA A 2 -26.60 6.27 18.70
C ALA A 2 -25.40 6.86 19.44
N ASP A 3 -25.54 7.03 20.75
CA ASP A 3 -24.52 7.51 21.69
C ASP A 3 -23.17 6.84 21.47
N LEU A 4 -22.25 7.58 20.84
CA LEU A 4 -20.83 7.27 20.88
C LEU A 4 -20.36 7.54 22.30
N ARG A 5 -20.30 6.50 23.14
CA ARG A 5 -19.55 6.56 24.40
C ARG A 5 -18.13 7.06 24.07
N PRO A 6 -17.58 8.03 24.81
CA PRO A 6 -16.28 8.59 24.51
C PRO A 6 -15.23 7.46 24.51
N VAL A 7 -14.38 7.43 23.48
CA VAL A 7 -13.22 6.53 23.45
C VAL A 7 -12.30 6.96 24.60
N PRO A 8 -11.94 6.05 25.51
CA PRO A 8 -11.10 6.39 26.65
C PRO A 8 -9.67 6.64 26.17
N VAL A 9 -9.11 7.79 26.56
CA VAL A 9 -7.71 8.11 26.30
C VAL A 9 -6.85 7.42 27.34
N VAL A 10 -5.75 6.79 26.91
CA VAL A 10 -4.78 6.20 27.83
C VAL A 10 -3.59 7.12 28.02
N ILE A 11 -3.31 7.37 29.30
CA ILE A 11 -2.21 8.20 29.79
C ILE A 11 -1.18 7.30 30.47
N GLY A 12 0.04 7.29 29.96
CA GLY A 12 1.15 6.62 30.63
C GLY A 12 1.74 7.47 31.73
N THR A 13 2.00 6.90 32.90
CA THR A 13 2.81 7.56 33.93
C THR A 13 4.26 7.13 33.81
N ALA A 14 5.16 8.11 33.80
CA ALA A 14 6.60 7.89 33.72
C ALA A 14 7.33 8.79 34.72
N GLY A 15 8.53 8.39 35.15
CA GLY A 15 9.29 9.10 36.18
C GLY A 15 10.21 8.16 36.96
N HIS A 16 11.10 8.72 37.77
CA HIS A 16 12.01 7.93 38.60
C HIS A 16 11.26 7.02 39.58
N ILE A 17 11.96 6.01 40.10
CA ILE A 17 11.48 5.17 41.19
C ILE A 17 11.26 6.06 42.43
N ASP A 18 10.26 5.74 43.25
CA ASP A 18 9.91 6.47 44.49
C ASP A 18 9.49 7.95 44.34
N HIS A 19 9.32 8.44 43.12
CA HIS A 19 8.66 9.73 42.84
C HIS A 19 7.13 9.68 42.97
N GLY A 20 6.56 8.67 43.64
CA GLY A 20 5.13 8.64 43.94
C GLY A 20 4.17 8.38 42.78
N LYS A 21 4.62 7.81 41.64
CA LYS A 21 3.75 7.49 40.48
C LYS A 21 2.50 6.71 40.87
N SER A 22 2.66 5.57 41.54
CA SER A 22 1.55 4.67 41.89
C SER A 22 0.65 5.27 42.98
N ALA A 23 1.24 5.97 43.95
CA ALA A 23 0.50 6.70 44.99
C ALA A 23 -0.34 7.85 44.42
N LEU A 24 0.18 8.57 43.42
CA LEU A 24 -0.56 9.61 42.71
C LEU A 24 -1.74 9.02 41.95
N ILE A 25 -1.54 7.89 41.26
CA ILE A 25 -2.63 7.21 40.55
C ILE A 25 -3.72 6.72 41.52
N GLU A 26 -3.34 6.15 42.66
CA GLU A 26 -4.29 5.76 43.70
C GLU A 26 -5.06 6.98 44.25
N ALA A 27 -4.39 8.10 44.52
CA ALA A 27 -5.03 9.32 44.98
C ALA A 27 -5.98 9.95 43.94
N LEU A 28 -5.64 9.83 42.65
CA LEU A 28 -6.49 10.30 41.56
C LEU A 28 -7.70 9.38 41.34
N CYS A 29 -7.49 8.06 41.30
CA CYS A 29 -8.46 7.07 40.85
C CYS A 29 -9.24 6.38 41.97
N GLY A 30 -8.70 6.35 43.18
CA GLY A 30 -9.22 5.56 44.30
C GLY A 30 -8.99 4.05 44.19
N ASP A 31 -8.22 3.58 43.19
CA ASP A 31 -7.81 2.18 43.02
C ASP A 31 -6.28 2.13 42.79
N HIS A 32 -5.61 1.18 43.44
CA HIS A 32 -4.16 1.03 43.35
C HIS A 32 -3.79 0.28 42.06
N PRO A 33 -2.83 0.77 41.23
CA PRO A 33 -2.52 0.16 39.94
C PRO A 33 -1.86 -1.23 40.05
N ASP A 34 -1.14 -1.51 41.14
CA ASP A 34 -0.50 -2.81 41.42
C ASP A 34 -1.49 -3.87 41.95
N ARG A 35 -1.64 -4.96 41.20
CA ARG A 35 -2.57 -6.07 41.54
C ARG A 35 -1.89 -7.35 42.05
N TRP A 36 -0.56 -7.49 41.97
CA TRP A 36 0.11 -8.72 42.40
C TRP A 36 0.67 -8.64 43.83
N ARG A 37 0.51 -9.74 44.57
CA ARG A 37 0.92 -9.87 45.98
C ARG A 37 2.44 -9.68 46.18
N GLU A 38 3.25 -10.05 45.19
CA GLU A 38 4.71 -9.85 45.17
C GLU A 38 5.14 -8.39 44.92
N GLU A 39 4.35 -7.58 44.22
CA GLU A 39 4.61 -6.15 44.00
C GLU A 39 4.38 -5.36 45.29
N LYS A 40 3.29 -5.67 46.00
CA LYS A 40 2.95 -5.08 47.31
C LYS A 40 3.95 -5.42 48.42
N GLU A 41 4.60 -6.59 48.37
CA GLU A 41 5.61 -6.99 49.36
C GLU A 41 6.98 -6.34 49.12
N ARG A 42 7.25 -5.80 47.93
CA ARG A 42 8.56 -5.22 47.56
C ARG A 42 8.54 -3.72 47.26
N GLY A 43 7.36 -3.08 47.17
CA GLY A 43 7.23 -1.65 46.89
C GLY A 43 7.72 -1.24 45.49
N ILE A 44 7.74 -2.18 44.53
CA ILE A 44 8.17 -1.93 43.15
C ILE A 44 7.14 -2.46 42.15
N THR A 45 6.81 -1.67 41.13
CA THR A 45 5.95 -2.07 40.00
C THR A 45 6.73 -2.99 39.06
N ILE A 46 6.36 -4.29 39.01
CA ILE A 46 7.07 -5.33 38.26
C ILE A 46 6.44 -5.52 36.87
N ASP A 47 5.11 -5.42 36.77
CA ASP A 47 4.33 -5.48 35.53
C ASP A 47 3.56 -4.17 35.30
N LEU A 48 3.01 -3.93 34.10
CA LEU A 48 2.25 -2.69 33.83
C LEU A 48 1.01 -2.62 34.74
N GLY A 49 0.96 -1.63 35.63
CA GLY A 49 -0.19 -1.33 36.49
C GLY A 49 -1.25 -0.53 35.73
N TYR A 50 -2.54 -0.74 36.01
CA TYR A 50 -3.64 -0.06 35.30
C TYR A 50 -4.66 0.47 36.30
N ALA A 51 -5.08 1.71 36.09
CA ALA A 51 -6.18 2.34 36.83
C ALA A 51 -7.10 3.10 35.87
N GLU A 52 -8.31 3.41 36.30
CA GLU A 52 -9.31 4.14 35.53
C GLU A 52 -9.88 5.27 36.37
N TYR A 53 -10.19 6.39 35.71
CA TYR A 53 -10.99 7.45 36.30
C TYR A 53 -12.14 7.80 35.37
N ALA A 54 -13.37 7.78 35.92
CA ALA A 54 -14.60 8.08 35.21
C ALA A 54 -15.24 9.34 35.80
N TRP A 55 -15.51 10.33 34.95
CA TRP A 55 -16.26 11.53 35.33
C TRP A 55 -17.78 11.26 35.32
N PRO A 56 -18.58 12.05 36.07
CA PRO A 56 -20.04 11.88 36.13
C PRO A 56 -20.78 12.00 34.78
N ASP A 57 -20.17 12.68 33.81
CA ASP A 57 -20.67 12.81 32.44
C ASP A 57 -20.34 11.60 31.54
N GLY A 58 -19.69 10.58 32.09
CA GLY A 58 -19.30 9.36 31.39
C GLY A 58 -18.02 9.48 30.59
N PHE A 59 -17.26 10.57 30.73
CA PHE A 59 -15.89 10.65 30.21
C PHE A 59 -14.97 9.74 31.02
N GLU A 60 -14.10 8.97 30.36
CA GLU A 60 -13.22 7.99 31.01
C GLU A 60 -11.78 8.15 30.51
N VAL A 61 -10.83 7.99 31.42
CA VAL A 61 -9.39 7.96 31.14
C VAL A 61 -8.79 6.72 31.80
N GLY A 62 -7.93 6.03 31.06
CA GLY A 62 -7.12 4.94 31.58
C GLY A 62 -5.71 5.42 31.90
N PHE A 63 -5.16 4.98 33.03
CA PHE A 63 -3.77 5.18 33.40
C PHE A 63 -2.98 3.88 33.27
N VAL A 64 -1.76 3.99 32.76
CA VAL A 64 -0.81 2.88 32.66
C VAL A 64 0.47 3.25 33.36
N ASP A 65 0.78 2.53 34.45
CA ASP A 65 2.02 2.76 35.19
C ASP A 65 3.19 2.04 34.52
N VAL A 66 4.09 2.84 33.94
CA VAL A 66 5.26 2.34 33.24
C VAL A 66 6.42 2.18 34.23
N PRO A 67 6.99 0.98 34.38
CA PRO A 67 8.00 0.74 35.40
C PRO A 67 9.34 1.40 35.06
N GLY A 68 10.02 1.92 36.08
CA GLY A 68 11.03 2.96 35.93
C GLY A 68 12.49 2.55 35.67
N HIS A 69 12.78 1.31 35.27
CA HIS A 69 14.16 0.78 35.24
C HIS A 69 14.68 0.56 33.80
N GLU A 70 15.96 0.85 33.52
CA GLU A 70 16.68 0.57 32.26
C GLU A 70 16.42 -0.84 31.64
N ARG A 71 16.24 -1.88 32.46
CA ARG A 71 15.94 -3.26 32.02
C ARG A 71 14.51 -3.43 31.49
N LEU A 72 13.66 -2.42 31.69
CA LEU A 72 12.21 -2.44 31.46
C LEU A 72 11.77 -1.50 30.33
N VAL A 73 12.68 -0.87 29.58
CA VAL A 73 12.33 -0.08 28.37
C VAL A 73 11.48 -0.90 27.38
N ARG A 74 11.69 -2.23 27.28
CA ARG A 74 10.83 -3.11 26.48
C ARG A 74 9.39 -3.18 27.00
N LYS A 75 9.19 -3.07 28.31
CA LYS A 75 7.87 -2.97 28.94
C LYS A 75 7.28 -1.58 28.76
N MET A 76 8.10 -0.53 28.84
CA MET A 76 7.70 0.84 28.53
C MET A 76 7.17 0.99 27.11
N VAL A 77 7.91 0.54 26.09
CA VAL A 77 7.46 0.60 24.70
C VAL A 77 6.14 -0.19 24.52
N ALA A 78 6.05 -1.37 25.13
CA ALA A 78 4.85 -2.21 25.08
C ALA A 78 3.63 -1.61 25.80
N GLY A 79 3.84 -0.86 26.88
CA GLY A 79 2.80 -0.13 27.61
C GLY A 79 2.39 1.15 26.92
N ALA A 80 3.36 1.84 26.32
CA ALA A 80 3.16 3.10 25.60
C ALA A 80 2.50 2.94 24.23
N THR A 81 2.39 1.70 23.76
CA THR A 81 1.67 1.37 22.53
C THR A 81 0.18 1.62 22.71
N GLY A 82 -0.38 2.56 21.96
CA GLY A 82 -1.79 2.96 22.05
C GLY A 82 -2.08 4.04 23.10
N MET A 83 -1.05 4.66 23.70
CA MET A 83 -1.23 5.84 24.53
C MET A 83 -1.43 7.08 23.66
N GLY A 84 -2.42 7.91 24.01
CA GLY A 84 -2.66 9.21 23.37
C GLY A 84 -1.84 10.33 24.02
N ALA A 85 -1.47 10.17 25.29
CA ALA A 85 -0.71 11.15 26.05
C ALA A 85 0.10 10.49 27.18
N ALA A 86 0.94 11.26 27.88
CA ALA A 86 1.65 10.78 29.06
C ALA A 86 1.75 11.84 30.16
N MET A 87 1.97 11.39 31.39
CA MET A 87 2.20 12.20 32.57
C MET A 87 3.60 11.91 33.12
N LEU A 88 4.47 12.93 33.14
CA LEU A 88 5.80 12.83 33.73
C LEU A 88 5.72 13.24 35.21
N VAL A 89 6.12 12.33 36.09
CA VAL A 89 6.06 12.48 37.54
C VAL A 89 7.45 12.77 38.07
N VAL A 90 7.59 13.93 38.73
CA VAL A 90 8.82 14.42 39.33
C VAL A 90 8.52 14.72 40.80
N ALA A 91 9.35 14.28 41.73
CA ALA A 91 9.14 14.60 43.14
C ALA A 91 9.85 15.90 43.48
N CYS A 92 9.20 16.78 44.24
CA CYS A 92 9.73 18.09 44.61
C CYS A 92 10.95 17.99 45.54
N ASP A 93 11.10 16.89 46.28
CA ASP A 93 12.24 16.65 47.18
C ASP A 93 13.51 16.18 46.44
N ASP A 94 13.36 15.55 45.28
CA ASP A 94 14.45 14.94 44.50
C ASP A 94 14.77 15.68 43.19
N GLY A 95 13.80 16.38 42.61
CA GLY A 95 13.95 17.05 41.31
C GLY A 95 14.16 16.08 40.13
N VAL A 96 14.84 16.54 39.08
CA VAL A 96 15.01 15.75 37.84
C VAL A 96 16.13 14.72 37.97
N MET A 97 15.75 13.46 38.17
CA MET A 97 16.65 12.32 38.26
C MET A 97 17.05 11.72 36.88
N PRO A 98 18.17 10.96 36.78
CA PRO A 98 18.59 10.34 35.52
C PRO A 98 17.54 9.45 34.84
N GLN A 99 16.75 8.70 35.61
CA GLN A 99 15.65 7.89 35.05
C GLN A 99 14.49 8.76 34.53
N THR A 100 14.24 9.92 35.13
CA THR A 100 13.26 10.88 34.60
C THR A 100 13.67 11.34 33.21
N ARG A 101 14.95 11.66 33.02
CA ARG A 101 15.52 12.02 31.71
C ARG A 101 15.42 10.87 30.70
N GLU A 102 15.77 9.65 31.10
CA GLU A 102 15.65 8.46 30.24
C GLU A 102 14.20 8.18 29.82
N HIS A 103 13.25 8.25 30.75
CA HIS A 103 11.84 8.05 30.41
C HIS A 103 11.33 9.13 29.49
N PHE A 104 11.63 10.40 29.79
CA PHE A 104 11.25 11.49 28.92
C PHE A 104 11.80 11.30 27.51
N GLU A 105 13.08 10.92 27.38
CA GLU A 105 13.69 10.54 26.11
C GLU A 105 12.89 9.44 25.39
N VAL A 106 12.54 8.35 26.06
CA VAL A 106 11.78 7.27 25.42
C VAL A 106 10.38 7.72 25.02
N LEU A 107 9.69 8.55 25.82
CA LEU A 107 8.38 9.14 25.44
C LEU A 107 8.51 10.01 24.18
N GLN A 108 9.59 10.80 24.06
CA GLN A 108 9.90 11.58 22.86
C GLN A 108 10.21 10.69 21.66
N LEU A 109 10.96 9.61 21.84
CA LEU A 109 11.27 8.64 20.77
C LEU A 109 10.01 7.89 20.29
N LEU A 110 9.07 7.62 21.19
CA LEU A 110 7.73 7.12 20.89
C LEU A 110 6.80 8.22 20.35
N GLY A 111 7.25 9.48 20.39
CA GLY A 111 6.64 10.65 19.78
C GLY A 111 5.26 11.01 20.30
N LEU A 112 5.04 10.80 21.59
CA LEU A 112 3.89 11.32 22.31
C LEU A 112 3.93 12.85 22.28
N GLN A 113 2.98 13.46 21.58
CA GLN A 113 2.92 14.92 21.40
C GLN A 113 2.26 15.61 22.60
N HIS A 114 1.42 14.90 23.33
CA HIS A 114 0.64 15.43 24.44
C HIS A 114 1.20 14.94 25.76
N GLY A 115 1.53 15.88 26.65
CA GLY A 115 2.00 15.59 27.99
C GLY A 115 1.56 16.58 29.05
N LEU A 116 1.62 16.15 30.30
CA LEU A 116 1.51 17.01 31.49
C LEU A 116 2.56 16.60 32.52
N ILE A 117 2.93 17.52 33.41
CA ILE A 117 3.89 17.28 34.49
C ILE A 117 3.17 17.28 35.84
N ALA A 118 3.40 16.25 36.65
CA ALA A 118 2.97 16.20 38.04
C ALA A 118 4.19 16.32 38.97
N LEU A 119 4.28 17.45 39.67
CA LEU A 119 5.29 17.72 40.69
C LEU A 119 4.77 17.20 42.04
N THR A 120 5.12 15.96 42.33
CA THR A 120 4.64 15.20 43.52
C THR A 120 5.41 15.55 44.79
N LYS A 121 4.84 15.18 45.95
CA LYS A 121 5.39 15.50 47.28
C LYS A 121 5.54 17.00 47.51
N ALA A 122 4.63 17.79 46.96
CA ALA A 122 4.61 19.25 47.14
C ALA A 122 4.46 19.65 48.62
N ASP A 123 3.94 18.77 49.48
CA ASP A 123 3.86 18.96 50.94
C ASP A 123 5.24 19.01 51.63
N LEU A 124 6.29 18.50 50.98
CA LEU A 124 7.66 18.48 51.50
C LEU A 124 8.53 19.62 50.97
N ALA A 125 8.03 20.45 50.06
CA ALA A 125 8.78 21.52 49.40
C ALA A 125 8.26 22.90 49.81
N ASP A 126 9.18 23.83 50.05
CA ASP A 126 8.86 25.25 50.15
C ASP A 126 8.80 25.91 48.75
N GLU A 127 8.43 27.19 48.72
CA GLU A 127 8.25 27.96 47.47
C GLU A 127 9.55 28.01 46.65
N GLU A 128 10.71 28.18 47.30
CA GLU A 128 12.02 28.22 46.63
C GLU A 128 12.40 26.86 46.03
N THR A 129 12.15 25.76 46.76
CA THR A 129 12.38 24.39 46.25
C THR A 129 11.48 24.09 45.07
N LEU A 130 10.21 24.50 45.12
CA LEU A 130 9.26 24.27 44.03
C LEU A 130 9.67 25.03 42.77
N GLU A 131 10.09 26.29 42.88
CA GLU A 131 10.60 27.10 41.76
C GLU A 131 11.84 26.47 41.12
N LEU A 132 12.77 25.95 41.94
CA LEU A 132 13.97 25.27 41.44
C LEU A 132 13.61 24.02 40.64
N VAL A 133 12.72 23.18 41.16
CA VAL A 133 12.29 21.95 40.48
C VAL A 133 11.52 22.27 39.20
N GLN A 134 10.73 23.34 39.17
CA GLN A 134 10.08 23.82 37.95
C GLN A 134 11.12 24.19 36.89
N ALA A 135 12.13 24.98 37.25
CA ALA A 135 13.21 25.36 36.32
C ALA A 135 13.98 24.15 35.78
N ASP A 136 14.29 23.15 36.62
CA ASP A 136 14.94 21.90 36.19
C ASP A 136 14.09 21.11 35.19
N VAL A 137 12.77 21.11 35.39
CA VAL A 137 11.83 20.47 34.45
C VAL A 137 11.74 21.27 33.16
N GLU A 138 11.63 22.59 33.21
CA GLU A 138 11.64 23.44 32.01
C GLU A 138 12.90 23.22 31.16
N GLU A 139 14.07 23.11 31.79
CA GLU A 139 15.31 22.78 31.10
C GLU A 139 15.24 21.39 30.43
N LEU A 140 14.66 20.39 31.09
CA LEU A 140 14.46 19.06 30.52
C LEU A 140 13.52 19.07 29.30
N LEU A 141 12.48 19.90 29.34
CA LEU A 141 11.44 19.95 28.31
C LEU A 141 11.81 20.87 27.13
N ALA A 142 12.79 21.75 27.29
CA ALA A 142 13.20 22.73 26.28
C ALA A 142 13.47 22.12 24.90
N GLY A 143 12.87 22.67 23.84
CA GLY A 143 13.03 22.21 22.46
C GLY A 143 12.30 20.91 22.13
N SER A 144 11.45 20.41 23.03
CA SER A 144 10.60 19.23 22.82
C SER A 144 9.16 19.63 22.51
N ALA A 145 8.32 18.65 22.16
CA ALA A 145 6.88 18.88 22.01
C ALA A 145 6.18 19.25 23.33
N TRP A 146 6.88 19.11 24.47
CA TRP A 146 6.36 19.33 25.83
C TRP A 146 6.93 20.59 26.47
N GLU A 147 7.62 21.46 25.71
CA GLU A 147 8.24 22.70 26.23
C GLU A 147 7.24 23.55 27.04
N ASP A 148 6.00 23.64 26.58
CA ASP A 148 4.91 24.36 27.25
C ASP A 148 3.93 23.44 28.01
N ALA A 149 4.36 22.23 28.40
CA ALA A 149 3.48 21.29 29.08
C ALA A 149 3.03 21.83 30.46
N PRO A 150 1.73 21.73 30.81
CA PRO A 150 1.24 22.23 32.09
C PRO A 150 1.84 21.45 33.25
N MET A 151 2.26 22.17 34.30
CA MET A 151 2.85 21.60 35.52
C MET A 151 1.89 21.78 36.70
N PHE A 152 1.65 20.71 37.44
CA PHE A 152 0.77 20.71 38.62
C PHE A 152 1.55 20.26 39.85
N ALA A 153 1.66 21.12 40.85
CA ALA A 153 2.18 20.77 42.17
C ALA A 153 1.11 20.00 42.95
N VAL A 154 1.42 18.77 43.35
CA VAL A 154 0.47 17.84 43.96
C VAL A 154 1.05 17.08 45.14
N SER A 155 0.19 16.72 46.08
CA SER A 155 0.52 15.76 47.13
C SER A 155 -0.55 14.68 47.24
N ALA A 156 -0.12 13.42 47.10
CA ALA A 156 -0.98 12.27 47.36
C ALA A 156 -1.27 12.09 48.86
N HIS A 157 -0.50 12.71 49.75
CA HIS A 157 -0.63 12.56 51.20
C HIS A 157 -1.76 13.42 51.79
N ASP A 158 -1.81 14.70 51.44
CA ASP A 158 -2.82 15.64 51.95
C ASP A 158 -3.90 16.02 50.92
N GLY A 159 -3.73 15.63 49.66
CA GLY A 159 -4.66 15.88 48.56
C GLY A 159 -4.48 17.21 47.84
N THR A 160 -3.46 18.00 48.19
CA THR A 160 -3.16 19.29 47.55
C THR A 160 -3.00 19.13 46.04
N GLY A 161 -3.64 20.01 45.26
CA GLY A 161 -3.48 20.10 43.80
C GLY A 161 -4.14 18.98 42.98
N LEU A 162 -4.78 17.99 43.62
CA LEU A 162 -5.34 16.83 42.92
C LEU A 162 -6.54 17.19 42.03
N ASP A 163 -7.35 18.17 42.42
CA ASP A 163 -8.51 18.59 41.62
C ASP A 163 -8.09 19.38 40.37
N GLU A 164 -7.09 20.24 40.50
CA GLU A 164 -6.44 20.94 39.38
C GLU A 164 -5.78 19.94 38.43
N LEU A 165 -5.08 18.93 38.96
CA LEU A 165 -4.50 17.86 38.17
C LEU A 165 -5.58 17.04 37.44
N ARG A 166 -6.71 16.71 38.08
CA ARG A 166 -7.84 16.03 37.42
C ARG A 166 -8.38 16.86 36.25
N ALA A 167 -8.51 18.18 36.42
CA ALA A 167 -8.91 19.06 35.33
C ALA A 167 -7.88 19.09 34.19
N GLY A 168 -6.59 19.15 34.52
CA GLY A 168 -5.49 19.08 33.56
C GLY A 168 -5.45 17.77 32.77
N VAL A 169 -5.62 16.63 33.45
CA VAL A 169 -5.74 15.30 32.84
C VAL A 169 -6.90 15.25 31.85
N ARG A 170 -8.06 15.80 32.22
CA ARG A 170 -9.22 15.84 31.32
C ARG A 170 -8.93 16.67 30.07
N ALA A 171 -8.36 17.86 30.23
CA ALA A 171 -7.99 18.72 29.10
C ALA A 171 -6.97 18.04 28.18
N LEU A 172 -5.98 17.36 28.75
CA LEU A 172 -4.98 16.58 28.01
C LEU A 172 -5.64 15.47 27.18
N ALA A 173 -6.56 14.73 27.80
CA ALA A 173 -7.30 13.67 27.13
C ALA A 173 -8.21 14.21 26.02
N GLU A 174 -8.91 15.32 26.23
CA GLU A 174 -9.74 15.96 25.20
C GLU A 174 -8.91 16.45 24.02
N ALA A 175 -7.73 17.02 24.26
CA ALA A 175 -6.79 17.45 23.22
C ALA A 175 -6.28 16.26 22.39
N ALA A 176 -5.85 15.19 23.07
CA ALA A 176 -5.42 13.95 22.40
C ALA A 176 -6.53 13.35 21.53
N ARG A 177 -7.78 13.37 22.01
CA ARG A 177 -8.94 12.84 21.28
C ARG A 177 -9.32 13.67 20.06
N GLN A 178 -9.22 15.00 20.11
CA GLN A 178 -9.56 15.85 18.96
C GLN A 178 -8.64 15.60 17.75
N ALA A 179 -7.41 15.13 17.99
CA ALA A 179 -6.49 14.70 16.95
C ALA A 179 -6.90 13.38 16.26
N GLU A 180 -7.72 12.52 16.90
CA GLU A 180 -8.07 11.16 16.44
C GLU A 180 -9.30 11.08 15.51
N ARG A 181 -9.69 12.14 14.80
CA ARG A 181 -10.87 12.09 13.90
C ARG A 181 -10.65 11.14 12.70
N GLU A 182 -11.69 10.33 12.44
CA GLU A 182 -11.82 9.36 11.32
C GLU A 182 -10.57 8.54 11.01
N ASP A 183 -10.09 7.76 11.98
CA ASP A 183 -8.99 6.81 11.75
C ASP A 183 -9.42 5.68 10.77
N PRO A 184 -8.78 5.57 9.59
CA PRO A 184 -9.04 4.47 8.66
C PRO A 184 -8.50 3.13 9.15
N ALA A 185 -7.73 3.08 10.25
CA ALA A 185 -7.06 1.89 10.71
C ALA A 185 -8.02 0.72 11.04
N ALA A 186 -7.59 -0.46 10.62
CA ALA A 186 -8.18 -1.74 10.99
C ALA A 186 -7.76 -2.16 12.41
N PHE A 187 -8.52 -3.10 12.97
CA PHE A 187 -8.26 -3.61 14.32
C PHE A 187 -6.85 -4.20 14.46
N ARG A 188 -6.13 -3.79 15.50
CA ARG A 188 -4.81 -4.32 15.88
C ARG A 188 -4.63 -4.35 17.39
N LEU A 189 -4.26 -5.52 17.91
CA LEU A 189 -3.93 -5.75 19.31
C LEU A 189 -2.56 -6.43 19.42
N PRO A 190 -1.48 -5.65 19.64
CA PRO A 190 -0.17 -6.19 20.00
C PRO A 190 -0.25 -7.01 21.29
N VAL A 191 0.11 -8.29 21.20
CA VAL A 191 -0.06 -9.23 22.32
C VAL A 191 1.04 -9.01 23.34
N GLN A 192 0.64 -8.73 24.59
CA GLN A 192 1.55 -8.60 25.73
C GLN A 192 1.76 -9.94 26.44
N ARG A 193 0.70 -10.75 26.56
CA ARG A 193 0.71 -12.10 27.15
C ARG A 193 -0.41 -12.95 26.56
N SER A 194 -0.18 -14.25 26.54
CA SER A 194 -1.19 -15.27 26.24
C SER A 194 -1.13 -16.36 27.33
N PHE A 195 -2.28 -16.95 27.62
CA PHE A 195 -2.35 -18.11 28.52
C PHE A 195 -3.59 -18.94 28.20
N ALA A 196 -3.52 -20.25 28.43
CA ALA A 196 -4.66 -21.14 28.28
C ALA A 196 -5.60 -21.02 29.50
N LEU A 197 -6.90 -20.94 29.25
CA LEU A 197 -7.94 -21.00 30.27
C LEU A 197 -8.71 -22.33 30.12
N HIS A 198 -8.71 -23.13 31.19
CA HIS A 198 -9.28 -24.48 31.17
C HIS A 198 -10.75 -24.48 30.70
N GLY A 199 -11.04 -25.24 29.63
CA GLY A 199 -12.38 -25.35 29.03
C GLY A 199 -12.86 -24.12 28.23
N ALA A 200 -12.07 -23.05 28.15
CA ALA A 200 -12.48 -21.79 27.54
C ALA A 200 -11.69 -21.40 26.28
N GLY A 201 -10.44 -21.88 26.15
CA GLY A 201 -9.55 -21.55 25.03
C GLY A 201 -8.31 -20.74 25.47
N THR A 202 -7.60 -20.18 24.51
CA THR A 202 -6.48 -19.26 24.78
C THR A 202 -7.00 -17.85 25.02
N VAL A 203 -6.51 -17.21 26.08
CA VAL A 203 -6.76 -15.79 26.33
C VAL A 203 -5.50 -15.00 25.99
N ALA A 204 -5.62 -14.11 25.01
CA ALA A 204 -4.56 -13.17 24.64
C ALA A 204 -4.91 -11.77 25.14
N THR A 205 -3.96 -11.07 25.75
CA THR A 205 -4.20 -9.73 26.29
C THR A 205 -3.17 -8.72 25.80
N GLY A 206 -3.60 -7.50 25.55
CA GLY A 206 -2.74 -6.36 25.19
C GLY A 206 -3.49 -5.05 25.29
N VAL A 207 -2.85 -3.96 24.84
CA VAL A 207 -3.49 -2.66 24.65
C VAL A 207 -3.89 -2.56 23.19
N CYS A 208 -5.16 -2.27 22.92
CA CYS A 208 -5.66 -2.14 21.56
C CYS A 208 -5.01 -0.93 20.90
N ALA A 209 -4.27 -1.15 19.82
CA ALA A 209 -3.48 -0.10 19.18
C ALA A 209 -4.30 0.69 18.16
N ALA A 210 -5.26 0.04 17.49
CA ALA A 210 -6.10 0.66 16.48
C ALA A 210 -7.34 -0.19 16.19
N GLY A 211 -8.35 0.44 15.58
CA GLY A 211 -9.63 -0.18 15.27
C GLY A 211 -10.36 -0.74 16.49
N ALA A 212 -11.50 -1.37 16.25
CA ALA A 212 -12.30 -1.97 17.32
C ALA A 212 -12.60 -3.45 17.01
N VAL A 213 -12.81 -4.23 18.06
CA VAL A 213 -13.14 -5.66 17.98
C VAL A 213 -14.32 -5.98 18.87
N THR A 214 -15.23 -6.80 18.37
CA THR A 214 -16.43 -7.25 19.07
C THR A 214 -16.47 -8.77 19.20
N GLU A 215 -17.34 -9.27 20.07
CA GLU A 215 -17.58 -10.71 20.16
C GLU A 215 -18.13 -11.26 18.84
N GLY A 216 -17.56 -12.35 18.34
CA GLY A 216 -17.92 -12.97 17.07
C GLY A 216 -17.04 -12.58 15.88
N ASP A 217 -16.25 -11.51 16.01
CA ASP A 217 -15.29 -11.13 14.97
C ASP A 217 -14.21 -12.19 14.77
N THR A 218 -13.66 -12.25 13.56
CA THR A 218 -12.50 -13.11 13.28
C THR A 218 -11.24 -12.27 13.41
N VAL A 219 -10.23 -12.80 14.09
CA VAL A 219 -8.90 -12.19 14.19
C VAL A 219 -7.85 -13.12 13.59
N GLU A 220 -6.76 -12.52 13.13
CA GLU A 220 -5.61 -13.21 12.54
C GLU A 220 -4.34 -12.89 13.34
N VAL A 221 -3.58 -13.93 13.69
CA VAL A 221 -2.28 -13.81 14.36
C VAL A 221 -1.23 -13.48 13.32
N GLN A 222 -0.55 -12.35 13.48
CA GLN A 222 0.51 -11.90 12.58
C GLN A 222 1.81 -11.59 13.36
N PRO A 223 2.97 -12.09 12.91
CA PRO A 223 3.19 -13.02 11.79
C PRO A 223 2.59 -14.42 12.06
N GLY A 224 2.12 -15.10 11.01
CA GLY A 224 1.72 -16.51 11.08
C GLY A 224 0.42 -16.87 10.33
N GLY A 225 -0.51 -15.93 10.23
CA GLY A 225 -1.76 -16.08 9.47
C GLY A 225 -2.81 -17.02 10.11
N MET A 226 -2.57 -17.50 11.32
CA MET A 226 -3.53 -18.35 12.05
C MET A 226 -4.74 -17.52 12.47
N ARG A 227 -5.95 -18.10 12.38
CA ARG A 227 -7.20 -17.37 12.62
C ARG A 227 -8.00 -17.99 13.75
N SER A 228 -8.70 -17.15 14.50
CA SER A 228 -9.69 -17.58 15.48
C SER A 228 -10.84 -16.61 15.57
N ARG A 229 -12.02 -17.13 15.93
CA ARG A 229 -13.18 -16.30 16.25
C ARG A 229 -13.11 -15.82 17.69
N VAL A 230 -13.31 -14.53 17.92
CA VAL A 230 -13.38 -13.94 19.25
C VAL A 230 -14.62 -14.46 19.96
N ARG A 231 -14.44 -15.30 20.98
CA ARG A 231 -15.56 -15.86 21.75
C ARG A 231 -16.09 -14.87 22.79
N ARG A 232 -15.17 -14.15 23.45
CA ARG A 232 -15.48 -13.15 24.46
C ARG A 232 -14.46 -12.02 24.44
N VAL A 233 -14.92 -10.82 24.75
CA VAL A 233 -14.08 -9.65 24.96
C VAL A 233 -14.15 -9.23 26.42
N HIS A 234 -13.00 -8.97 27.03
CA HIS A 234 -12.93 -8.32 28.33
C HIS A 234 -12.07 -7.07 28.21
N VAL A 235 -12.53 -5.99 28.84
CA VAL A 235 -11.81 -4.73 28.94
C VAL A 235 -11.54 -4.50 30.43
N HIS A 236 -10.27 -4.26 30.77
CA HIS A 236 -9.83 -4.05 32.16
C HIS A 236 -10.24 -5.16 33.15
N GLY A 237 -10.37 -6.40 32.66
CA GLY A 237 -10.75 -7.57 33.45
C GLY A 237 -12.25 -7.73 33.66
N ARG A 238 -13.09 -6.87 33.08
CA ARG A 238 -14.56 -6.98 33.10
C ARG A 238 -15.07 -7.40 31.72
N PRO A 239 -16.16 -8.20 31.63
CA PRO A 239 -16.81 -8.49 30.35
C PRO A 239 -17.21 -7.20 29.64
N ALA A 240 -16.94 -7.12 28.34
CA ALA A 240 -17.25 -5.96 27.51
C ALA A 240 -17.77 -6.41 26.15
N THR A 241 -18.59 -5.57 25.51
CA THR A 241 -19.11 -5.88 24.17
C THR A 241 -18.11 -5.58 23.06
N GLN A 242 -17.14 -4.71 23.33
CA GLN A 242 -16.17 -4.21 22.35
C GLN A 242 -14.85 -3.84 23.04
N GLY A 243 -13.74 -4.14 22.37
CA GLY A 243 -12.43 -3.53 22.62
C GLY A 243 -12.18 -2.42 21.61
N ALA A 244 -11.63 -1.30 22.05
CA ALA A 244 -11.37 -0.11 21.23
C ALA A 244 -9.95 0.42 21.51
N PRO A 245 -9.39 1.29 20.65
CA PRO A 245 -8.02 1.79 20.82
C PRO A 245 -7.78 2.38 22.22
N GLY A 246 -6.57 2.18 22.75
CA GLY A 246 -6.20 2.54 24.12
C GLY A 246 -6.65 1.51 25.17
N LEU A 247 -7.76 0.80 24.97
CA LEU A 247 -8.27 -0.12 25.99
C LEU A 247 -7.41 -1.38 26.15
N ARG A 248 -7.16 -1.75 27.41
CA ARG A 248 -6.56 -3.05 27.74
C ARG A 248 -7.58 -4.15 27.48
N THR A 249 -7.39 -4.81 26.36
CA THR A 249 -8.32 -5.79 25.80
C THR A 249 -7.78 -7.19 25.99
N ALA A 250 -8.62 -8.08 26.50
CA ALA A 250 -8.39 -9.52 26.58
C ALA A 250 -9.40 -10.24 25.67
N LEU A 251 -8.89 -11.03 24.74
CA LEU A 251 -9.67 -11.78 23.78
C LEU A 251 -9.58 -13.27 24.09
N ASN A 252 -10.74 -13.92 24.17
CA ASN A 252 -10.81 -15.37 24.24
C ASN A 252 -10.87 -15.99 22.83
N LEU A 253 -9.86 -16.79 22.49
CA LEU A 253 -9.59 -17.37 21.18
C LEU A 253 -9.58 -18.90 21.30
N PRO A 254 -10.72 -19.58 21.08
CA PRO A 254 -10.84 -21.01 21.32
C PRO A 254 -10.14 -21.88 20.28
N ASP A 255 -9.80 -21.32 19.12
CA ASP A 255 -9.20 -22.07 18.00
C ASP A 255 -7.66 -22.05 18.02
N LEU A 256 -7.05 -21.44 19.04
CA LEU A 256 -5.60 -21.26 19.14
C LEU A 256 -5.08 -21.78 20.47
N ASP A 257 -3.85 -22.29 20.44
CA ASP A 257 -3.04 -22.61 21.61
C ASP A 257 -2.24 -21.38 22.07
N ALA A 258 -1.85 -21.33 23.34
CA ALA A 258 -1.16 -20.17 23.91
C ALA A 258 0.21 -19.94 23.26
N GLU A 259 0.88 -21.02 22.88
CA GLU A 259 2.17 -21.03 22.18
C GLU A 259 2.08 -20.45 20.76
N GLN A 260 0.89 -20.46 20.15
CA GLN A 260 0.65 -19.88 18.82
C GLN A 260 0.46 -18.36 18.88
N VAL A 261 0.24 -17.80 20.07
CA VAL A 261 0.00 -16.36 20.28
C VAL A 261 1.03 -15.78 21.27
N PRO A 262 2.34 -15.95 21.04
CA PRO A 262 3.35 -15.49 21.99
C PRO A 262 3.42 -13.96 22.02
N ARG A 263 4.05 -13.40 23.05
CA ARG A 263 4.34 -11.96 23.10
C ARG A 263 5.13 -11.53 21.85
N GLY A 264 4.74 -10.39 21.26
CA GLY A 264 5.38 -9.82 20.08
C GLY A 264 4.62 -10.06 18.78
N VAL A 265 3.63 -10.97 18.76
CA VAL A 265 2.67 -11.05 17.66
C VAL A 265 1.59 -9.98 17.81
N VAL A 266 0.89 -9.72 16.72
CA VAL A 266 -0.26 -8.82 16.65
C VAL A 266 -1.48 -9.63 16.25
N LEU A 267 -2.56 -9.51 17.03
CA LEU A 267 -3.88 -9.95 16.60
C LEU A 267 -4.49 -8.83 15.77
N ALA A 268 -4.81 -9.09 14.51
CA ALA A 268 -5.32 -8.09 13.59
C ALA A 268 -6.61 -8.54 12.90
N GLU A 269 -7.31 -7.59 12.30
CA GLU A 269 -8.35 -7.92 11.32
C GLU A 269 -7.74 -8.75 10.17
N PRO A 270 -8.40 -9.84 9.73
CA PRO A 270 -7.83 -10.74 8.72
C PRO A 270 -7.46 -10.02 7.41
N GLY A 271 -6.21 -10.20 6.99
CA GLY A 271 -5.69 -9.55 5.77
C GLY A 271 -5.50 -8.04 5.87
N SER A 272 -5.62 -7.42 7.05
CA SER A 272 -5.47 -5.97 7.20
C SER A 272 -4.04 -5.51 7.49
N ILE A 273 -3.09 -6.42 7.69
CA ILE A 273 -1.69 -6.08 8.01
C ILE A 273 -0.74 -7.07 7.32
N LEU A 274 0.41 -6.57 6.89
CA LEU A 274 1.49 -7.37 6.32
C LEU A 274 2.58 -7.65 7.36
N ALA A 275 3.32 -8.74 7.14
CA ALA A 275 4.49 -9.09 7.92
C ALA A 275 5.70 -9.38 7.02
N GLY A 276 6.90 -9.07 7.50
CA GLY A 276 8.13 -9.28 6.75
C GLY A 276 9.39 -9.08 7.59
N ALA A 277 10.52 -9.56 7.07
CA ALA A 277 11.81 -9.55 7.76
C ALA A 277 12.78 -8.46 7.27
N LEU A 278 12.50 -7.81 6.14
CA LEU A 278 13.30 -6.68 5.67
C LEU A 278 12.45 -5.41 5.71
N LEU A 279 12.69 -4.57 6.70
CA LEU A 279 11.96 -3.32 6.89
C LEU A 279 12.68 -2.18 6.18
N ARG A 280 11.90 -1.32 5.51
CA ARG A 280 12.34 0.00 5.09
C ARG A 280 11.79 0.99 6.09
N ALA A 281 12.67 1.77 6.69
CA ALA A 281 12.29 2.69 7.74
C ALA A 281 13.08 3.99 7.62
N THR A 282 12.56 5.04 8.23
CA THR A 282 13.40 6.18 8.61
C THR A 282 14.11 5.89 9.92
N PHE A 283 15.22 6.59 10.16
CA PHE A 283 15.98 6.51 11.39
C PHE A 283 16.57 7.88 11.72
N THR A 284 16.25 8.36 12.92
CA THR A 284 16.79 9.56 13.52
C THR A 284 17.63 9.15 14.73
N PRO A 285 18.96 9.31 14.69
CA PRO A 285 19.82 8.99 15.81
C PRO A 285 19.56 9.96 16.97
N LEU A 286 19.71 9.47 18.19
CA LEU A 286 19.69 10.32 19.39
C LEU A 286 20.87 11.30 19.38
N ALA A 287 20.66 12.52 19.88
CA ALA A 287 21.69 13.53 19.99
C ALA A 287 22.89 13.04 20.81
N GLY A 288 24.10 13.40 20.39
CA GLY A 288 25.35 13.03 21.09
C GLY A 288 25.83 11.59 20.85
N LEU A 289 25.07 10.75 20.14
CA LEU A 289 25.52 9.40 19.76
C LEU A 289 26.25 9.39 18.40
N THR A 290 27.33 8.61 18.33
CA THR A 290 27.97 8.29 17.06
C THR A 290 26.99 7.54 16.15
N ALA A 291 26.83 8.01 14.92
CA ALA A 291 25.97 7.36 13.94
C ALA A 291 26.34 5.87 13.77
N PRO A 292 25.34 4.95 13.73
CA PRO A 292 25.60 3.52 13.56
C PRO A 292 26.29 3.26 12.22
N LYS A 293 27.15 2.24 12.18
CA LYS A 293 27.85 1.84 10.95
C LYS A 293 26.97 0.89 10.13
N HIS A 294 27.35 0.69 8.88
CA HIS A 294 26.70 -0.32 8.02
C HIS A 294 26.84 -1.71 8.64
N GLY A 295 25.72 -2.44 8.78
CA GLY A 295 25.68 -3.77 9.38
C GLY A 295 25.70 -3.79 10.91
N THR A 296 25.50 -2.65 11.59
CA THR A 296 25.44 -2.61 13.06
C THR A 296 24.29 -3.48 13.57
N PRO A 297 24.54 -4.41 14.52
CA PRO A 297 23.49 -5.17 15.17
C PRO A 297 22.67 -4.27 16.08
N VAL A 298 21.35 -4.35 15.94
CA VAL A 298 20.39 -3.55 16.69
C VAL A 298 19.25 -4.44 17.18
N LEU A 299 18.54 -3.99 18.20
CA LEU A 299 17.26 -4.53 18.63
C LEU A 299 16.18 -3.55 18.20
N VAL A 300 15.24 -4.00 17.37
CA VAL A 300 14.11 -3.21 16.89
C VAL A 300 12.92 -3.47 17.81
N LEU A 301 12.40 -2.41 18.40
CA LEU A 301 11.20 -2.46 19.24
C LEU A 301 10.05 -1.77 18.50
N ALA A 302 8.91 -2.46 18.37
CA ALA A 302 7.69 -1.90 17.83
C ALA A 302 6.48 -2.60 18.48
N GLY A 303 5.59 -1.83 19.09
CA GLY A 303 4.51 -2.44 19.86
C GLY A 303 5.05 -3.29 21.01
N THR A 304 4.62 -4.55 21.07
CA THR A 304 5.13 -5.55 22.02
C THR A 304 6.29 -6.37 21.48
N ALA A 305 6.64 -6.21 20.20
CA ALA A 305 7.68 -6.95 19.51
C ALA A 305 9.06 -6.38 19.81
N ALA A 306 10.03 -7.28 19.99
CA ALA A 306 11.43 -6.96 20.26
C ALA A 306 12.33 -7.93 19.49
N VAL A 307 12.76 -7.54 18.29
CA VAL A 307 13.42 -8.44 17.33
C VAL A 307 14.84 -7.96 17.04
N ALA A 308 15.81 -8.88 17.09
CA ALA A 308 17.18 -8.59 16.71
C ALA A 308 17.28 -8.37 15.19
N ALA A 309 18.12 -7.42 14.78
CA ALA A 309 18.25 -7.04 13.39
C ALA A 309 19.64 -6.50 13.06
N LYS A 310 19.94 -6.39 11.76
CA LYS A 310 21.08 -5.66 11.24
C LYS A 310 20.61 -4.37 10.57
N LEU A 311 21.20 -3.25 10.97
CA LEU A 311 20.94 -1.94 10.37
C LEU A 311 21.84 -1.74 9.16
N TRP A 312 21.23 -1.46 8.01
CA TRP A 312 21.93 -1.18 6.77
C TRP A 312 21.65 0.26 6.33
N LEU A 313 22.71 1.07 6.32
CA LEU A 313 22.67 2.41 5.77
C LEU A 313 22.59 2.37 4.24
N PRO A 314 21.82 3.27 3.60
CA PRO A 314 21.77 3.37 2.16
C PRO A 314 23.14 3.84 1.62
N PRO A 315 23.52 3.41 0.41
CA PRO A 315 24.75 3.85 -0.23
C PRO A 315 24.66 5.34 -0.60
N GLU A 316 25.62 6.12 -0.08
CA GLU A 316 25.91 7.56 -0.25
C GLU A 316 24.83 8.48 -0.83
N GLY A 317 24.54 9.54 -0.07
CA GLY A 317 23.67 10.66 -0.40
C GLY A 317 23.08 11.23 0.89
N GLU A 318 23.82 12.08 1.59
CA GLU A 318 23.24 12.88 2.67
C GLU A 318 22.05 13.68 2.12
N GLY A 319 20.86 13.40 2.65
CA GLY A 319 19.87 14.44 2.93
C GLY A 319 19.32 15.25 1.76
N GLN A 320 19.10 14.70 0.57
CA GLN A 320 18.12 15.31 -0.34
C GLN A 320 16.73 14.80 0.03
N GLY A 321 16.10 15.47 1.02
CA GLY A 321 14.68 15.31 1.36
C GLY A 321 14.36 14.82 2.78
N ALA A 322 15.31 14.26 3.53
CA ALA A 322 15.11 13.94 4.94
C ALA A 322 15.37 15.17 5.82
N ALA A 323 14.64 15.32 6.93
CA ALA A 323 14.90 16.37 7.90
C ALA A 323 16.36 16.23 8.42
N PRO A 324 17.03 17.33 8.81
CA PRO A 324 18.40 17.26 9.32
C PRO A 324 18.53 16.18 10.41
N GLY A 325 19.31 15.12 10.13
CA GLY A 325 19.51 14.00 11.06
C GLY A 325 18.71 12.72 10.78
N GLU A 326 17.56 12.79 10.09
CA GLU A 326 16.79 11.60 9.71
C GLU A 326 17.37 10.96 8.44
N ARG A 327 17.37 9.62 8.38
CA ARG A 327 17.93 8.85 7.25
C ARG A 327 17.03 7.68 6.90
N LEU A 328 16.91 7.36 5.61
CA LEU A 328 16.34 6.08 5.19
C LEU A 328 17.29 4.95 5.60
N VAL A 329 16.79 3.83 6.08
CA VAL A 329 17.57 2.64 6.45
C VAL A 329 16.80 1.37 6.08
N ASP A 330 17.56 0.29 5.83
CA ASP A 330 17.02 -1.06 5.79
C ASP A 330 17.33 -1.77 7.11
N LEU A 331 16.33 -2.42 7.71
CA LEU A 331 16.49 -3.26 8.90
C LEU A 331 16.21 -4.71 8.52
N GLU A 332 17.24 -5.54 8.55
CA GLU A 332 17.14 -6.98 8.28
C GLU A 332 16.97 -7.71 9.61
N LEU A 333 15.73 -8.12 9.89
CA LEU A 333 15.31 -8.78 11.11
C LEU A 333 15.66 -10.27 11.10
N GLU A 334 15.95 -10.83 12.27
CA GLU A 334 16.12 -12.28 12.44
C GLU A 334 14.78 -13.04 12.32
N GLU A 335 13.68 -12.39 12.68
CA GLU A 335 12.31 -12.90 12.59
C GLU A 335 11.39 -11.84 11.97
N PRO A 336 10.33 -12.22 11.23
CA PRO A 336 9.42 -11.25 10.64
C PRO A 336 8.65 -10.48 11.72
N MET A 337 8.31 -9.21 11.42
CA MET A 337 7.41 -8.40 12.23
C MET A 337 6.20 -7.98 11.40
N ALA A 338 5.03 -7.86 12.04
CA ALA A 338 3.83 -7.29 11.45
C ALA A 338 3.74 -5.80 11.77
N LEU A 339 3.75 -4.95 10.74
CA LEU A 339 3.85 -3.50 10.89
C LEU A 339 2.96 -2.77 9.88
N VAL A 340 2.59 -1.54 10.22
CA VAL A 340 1.83 -0.63 9.35
C VAL A 340 2.65 0.62 9.04
N PRO A 341 2.52 1.23 7.84
CA PRO A 341 3.19 2.48 7.49
C PRO A 341 3.02 3.57 8.55
N GLY A 342 4.11 4.29 8.83
CA GLY A 342 4.16 5.33 9.85
C GLY A 342 4.37 4.83 11.28
N GLN A 343 4.22 3.52 11.54
CA GLN A 343 4.42 2.95 12.86
C GLN A 343 5.83 3.23 13.38
N ARG A 344 5.91 3.75 14.61
CA ARG A 344 7.18 4.12 15.23
C ARG A 344 7.98 2.90 15.66
N LEU A 345 9.28 2.99 15.42
CA LEU A 345 10.30 2.01 15.75
C LEU A 345 11.29 2.64 16.73
N LEU A 346 11.65 1.91 17.78
CA LEU A 346 12.76 2.28 18.66
C LEU A 346 13.93 1.32 18.39
N LEU A 347 15.10 1.86 18.06
CA LEU A 347 16.30 1.07 17.82
C LEU A 347 17.22 1.14 19.03
N ARG A 348 17.68 -0.01 19.50
CA ARG A 348 18.60 -0.13 20.63
C ARG A 348 19.83 -0.93 20.27
N ARG A 349 20.95 -0.62 20.90
CA ARG A 349 22.12 -1.51 20.89
C ARG A 349 21.92 -2.58 21.96
N PRO A 350 22.17 -3.87 21.66
CA PRO A 350 21.99 -4.94 22.64
C PRO A 350 23.05 -4.91 23.76
N SER A 351 24.29 -4.57 23.46
CA SER A 351 25.38 -4.49 24.45
C SER A 351 26.47 -3.47 24.05
N PRO A 352 26.90 -2.58 24.96
CA PRO A 352 26.18 -2.19 26.18
C PRO A 352 24.81 -1.62 25.78
N ALA A 353 23.78 -1.92 26.58
CA ALA A 353 22.41 -1.55 26.28
C ALA A 353 22.27 -0.03 26.22
N ALA A 354 21.79 0.48 25.10
CA ALA A 354 21.57 1.92 24.90
C ALA A 354 20.50 2.13 23.83
N ASN A 355 19.70 3.18 23.98
CA ASN A 355 18.84 3.68 22.90
C ASN A 355 19.74 4.30 21.83
N LEU A 356 19.49 3.98 20.56
CA LEU A 356 20.24 4.56 19.43
C LEU A 356 19.47 5.69 18.76
N GLY A 357 18.14 5.62 18.78
CA GLY A 357 17.26 6.57 18.12
C GLY A 357 15.92 5.94 17.75
N SER A 358 15.07 6.73 17.10
CA SER A 358 13.74 6.32 16.65
C SER A 358 13.64 6.29 15.14
N GLY A 359 12.57 5.71 14.63
CA GLY A 359 12.31 5.61 13.21
C GLY A 359 10.82 5.42 12.92
N ARG A 360 10.43 5.55 11.66
CA ARG A 360 9.09 5.17 11.19
C ARG A 360 9.19 4.09 10.14
N PHE A 361 8.40 3.03 10.29
CA PHE A 361 8.26 2.01 9.26
C PHE A 361 7.58 2.60 8.01
N LEU A 362 8.09 2.27 6.83
CA LEU A 362 7.54 2.72 5.55
C LEU A 362 6.93 1.54 4.78
N ALA A 363 7.72 0.49 4.56
CA ALA A 363 7.31 -0.66 3.77
C ALA A 363 8.21 -1.89 4.01
N PHE A 364 7.76 -3.06 3.57
CA PHE A 364 8.61 -4.24 3.49
C PHE A 364 9.38 -4.28 2.16
N GLY A 365 10.67 -4.60 2.23
CA GLY A 365 11.53 -4.78 1.06
C GLY A 365 11.68 -6.26 0.68
N LYS A 366 11.89 -6.54 -0.61
CA LYS A 366 12.30 -7.88 -1.09
C LYS A 366 13.82 -8.07 -1.05
N LYS A 367 14.57 -6.99 -1.19
CA LYS A 367 16.03 -6.93 -1.24
C LYS A 367 16.49 -5.61 -0.65
N ARG A 368 17.72 -5.59 -0.13
CA ARG A 368 18.36 -4.36 0.37
C ARG A 368 18.55 -3.35 -0.75
N LEU A 369 18.36 -2.08 -0.42
CA LEU A 369 18.60 -0.95 -1.31
C LEU A 369 20.09 -0.85 -1.67
N ARG A 370 20.37 -0.77 -2.97
CA ARG A 370 21.72 -0.56 -3.51
C ARG A 370 21.80 0.78 -4.23
N LYS A 371 23.01 1.16 -4.64
CA LYS A 371 23.26 2.46 -5.31
C LYS A 371 22.43 2.64 -6.59
N ARG A 372 22.12 1.55 -7.28
CA ARG A 372 21.30 1.54 -8.51
C ARG A 372 19.81 1.74 -8.25
N ASP A 373 19.31 1.51 -7.04
CA ASP A 373 17.89 1.57 -6.71
C ASP A 373 17.49 3.02 -6.35
N ALA A 374 17.95 4.00 -7.13
CA ALA A 374 17.78 5.43 -6.84
C ALA A 374 16.31 5.88 -6.86
N GLU A 375 15.58 5.42 -7.87
CA GLU A 375 14.15 5.65 -8.05
C GLU A 375 13.32 5.12 -6.86
N GLU A 376 13.69 3.93 -6.35
CA GLU A 376 13.01 3.31 -5.21
C GLU A 376 13.23 4.11 -3.92
N ARG A 377 14.42 4.70 -3.74
CA ARG A 377 14.68 5.58 -2.59
C ARG A 377 13.86 6.87 -2.68
N GLU A 378 13.77 7.48 -3.86
CA GLU A 378 12.98 8.68 -4.06
C GLU A 378 11.49 8.42 -3.81
N ALA A 379 10.97 7.29 -4.29
CA ALA A 379 9.60 6.86 -4.02
C ALA A 379 9.34 6.64 -2.53
N LEU A 380 10.30 6.09 -1.77
CA LEU A 380 10.18 5.94 -0.30
C LEU A 380 10.21 7.29 0.43
N LEU A 381 11.02 8.24 -0.02
CA LEU A 381 11.06 9.59 0.56
C LEU A 381 9.76 10.36 0.29
N ALA A 382 9.20 10.22 -0.91
CA ALA A 382 7.88 10.77 -1.25
C ALA A 382 6.77 10.08 -0.44
N PHE A 383 6.84 8.77 -0.26
CA PHE A 383 5.92 8.02 0.60
C PHE A 383 6.00 8.47 2.06
N ARG A 384 7.21 8.68 2.59
CA ARG A 384 7.42 9.23 3.94
C ARG A 384 6.76 10.61 4.09
N ALA A 385 6.93 11.50 3.12
CA ALA A 385 6.34 12.85 3.18
C ALA A 385 4.81 12.85 3.19
N ALA A 386 4.18 11.76 2.70
CA ALA A 386 2.74 11.60 2.63
C ALA A 386 2.13 10.83 3.83
N LEU A 387 2.92 10.43 4.84
CA LEU A 387 2.44 9.57 5.94
C LEU A 387 1.18 10.12 6.67
N ASP A 388 1.05 11.44 6.75
CA ASP A 388 -0.05 12.10 7.46
C ASP A 388 -1.18 12.56 6.50
N GLN A 389 -1.13 12.15 5.22
CA GLN A 389 -2.10 12.51 4.17
C GLN A 389 -2.60 11.26 3.45
N PRO A 390 -3.75 10.68 3.87
CA PRO A 390 -4.20 9.36 3.40
C PRO A 390 -4.32 9.22 1.89
N GLU A 391 -4.86 10.22 1.19
CA GLU A 391 -5.04 10.24 -0.27
C GLU A 391 -3.70 10.25 -1.00
N ASP A 392 -2.75 11.08 -0.57
CA ASP A 392 -1.40 11.11 -1.11
C ASP A 392 -0.66 9.82 -0.80
N LEU A 393 -0.84 9.26 0.40
CA LEU A 393 -0.17 8.04 0.83
C LEU A 393 -0.52 6.84 -0.06
N VAL A 394 -1.81 6.66 -0.40
CA VAL A 394 -2.23 5.59 -1.33
C VAL A 394 -1.71 5.82 -2.74
N ALA A 395 -1.64 7.08 -3.19
CA ALA A 395 -1.04 7.40 -4.49
C ALA A 395 0.45 7.02 -4.51
N ARG A 396 1.21 7.37 -3.46
CA ARG A 396 2.64 7.01 -3.34
C ARG A 396 2.88 5.52 -3.17
N LEU A 397 1.95 4.76 -2.58
CA LEU A 397 2.01 3.29 -2.55
C LEU A 397 1.89 2.72 -3.97
N LEU A 398 0.89 3.20 -4.71
CA LEU A 398 0.60 2.74 -6.06
C LEU A 398 1.63 3.21 -7.10
N ASP A 399 2.40 4.25 -6.79
CA ASP A 399 3.49 4.75 -7.63
C ASP A 399 4.87 4.17 -7.32
N GLN A 400 4.97 3.20 -6.39
CA GLN A 400 6.25 2.53 -6.11
C GLN A 400 6.83 1.84 -7.36
N PRO A 401 8.15 1.86 -7.59
CA PRO A 401 8.75 1.21 -8.76
C PRO A 401 8.41 -0.28 -8.85
N GLY A 402 7.89 -0.70 -10.00
CA GLY A 402 7.46 -2.08 -10.23
C GLY A 402 6.12 -2.45 -9.60
N SER A 403 5.38 -1.50 -9.02
CA SER A 403 3.97 -1.69 -8.70
C SER A 403 3.15 -1.86 -9.99
N GLY A 404 2.18 -2.77 -9.91
CA GLY A 404 1.11 -2.88 -10.90
C GLY A 404 -0.19 -2.32 -10.34
N GLU A 405 -1.29 -2.68 -10.97
CA GLU A 405 -2.62 -2.42 -10.42
C GLU A 405 -2.82 -3.13 -9.08
N MET A 406 -3.33 -2.44 -8.07
CA MET A 406 -3.68 -3.02 -6.78
C MET A 406 -5.18 -2.94 -6.53
N GLY A 407 -5.73 -4.00 -5.94
CA GLY A 407 -7.11 -4.00 -5.45
C GLY A 407 -7.23 -3.31 -4.09
N VAL A 408 -8.45 -2.92 -3.72
CA VAL A 408 -8.75 -2.32 -2.40
C VAL A 408 -8.18 -3.16 -1.25
N ASP A 409 -8.37 -4.48 -1.27
CA ASP A 409 -7.91 -5.38 -0.20
C ASP A 409 -6.37 -5.39 -0.09
N ALA A 410 -5.67 -5.30 -1.23
CA ALA A 410 -4.22 -5.24 -1.23
C ALA A 410 -3.72 -3.92 -0.64
N VAL A 411 -4.35 -2.79 -0.99
CA VAL A 411 -4.01 -1.47 -0.42
C VAL A 411 -4.31 -1.46 1.09
N ALA A 412 -5.47 -1.97 1.50
CA ALA A 412 -5.87 -2.07 2.91
C ALA A 412 -4.83 -2.85 3.73
N ALA A 413 -4.36 -3.98 3.22
CA ALA A 413 -3.31 -4.79 3.85
C ALA A 413 -1.98 -4.03 4.00
N HIS A 414 -1.57 -3.28 2.97
CA HIS A 414 -0.33 -2.50 3.02
C HIS A 414 -0.43 -1.33 4.00
N MET A 415 -1.61 -0.71 4.13
CA MET A 415 -1.79 0.48 4.96
C MET A 415 -2.18 0.18 6.41
N GLY A 416 -2.67 -1.02 6.72
CA GLY A 416 -3.23 -1.26 8.05
C GLY A 416 -4.67 -0.74 8.19
N TRP A 417 -5.43 -0.64 7.11
CA TRP A 417 -6.72 0.07 7.09
C TRP A 417 -7.91 -0.86 6.89
N ARG A 418 -9.09 -0.40 7.33
CA ARG A 418 -10.36 -1.05 7.03
C ARG A 418 -10.63 -0.96 5.54
N ARG A 419 -11.24 -2.02 5.00
CA ARG A 419 -11.56 -2.13 3.58
C ARG A 419 -12.46 -0.99 3.10
N GLU A 420 -13.50 -0.67 3.85
CA GLU A 420 -14.45 0.39 3.50
C GLU A 420 -13.79 1.77 3.50
N ALA A 421 -12.96 2.06 4.50
CA ALA A 421 -12.22 3.32 4.59
C ALA A 421 -11.22 3.45 3.44
N THR A 422 -10.54 2.35 3.10
CA THR A 422 -9.58 2.30 1.98
C THR A 422 -10.27 2.55 0.65
N ALA A 423 -11.45 1.95 0.44
CA ALA A 423 -12.24 2.21 -0.78
C ALA A 423 -12.62 3.69 -0.90
N ALA A 424 -13.06 4.32 0.20
CA ALA A 424 -13.41 5.74 0.20
C ALA A 424 -12.19 6.64 -0.07
N ILE A 425 -11.04 6.36 0.56
CA ILE A 425 -9.79 7.11 0.34
C ILE A 425 -9.30 6.96 -1.09
N LEU A 426 -9.33 5.75 -1.66
CA LEU A 426 -8.92 5.52 -3.06
C LEU A 426 -9.82 6.27 -4.05
N GLN A 427 -11.12 6.36 -3.78
CA GLN A 427 -12.03 7.15 -4.62
C GLN A 427 -11.72 8.64 -4.54
N ARG A 428 -11.51 9.19 -3.34
CA ARG A 428 -11.08 10.60 -3.19
C ARG A 428 -9.73 10.87 -3.85
N ALA A 429 -8.78 9.96 -3.72
CA ALA A 429 -7.48 10.04 -4.40
C ALA A 429 -7.63 9.97 -5.93
N ALA A 430 -8.62 9.24 -6.45
CA ALA A 430 -8.91 9.18 -7.88
C ALA A 430 -9.55 10.49 -8.38
N GLU A 431 -10.49 11.06 -7.61
CA GLU A 431 -11.10 12.37 -7.88
C GLU A 431 -10.06 13.50 -7.85
N ALA A 432 -9.08 13.41 -6.95
CA ALA A 432 -7.94 14.33 -6.87
C ALA A 432 -6.88 14.10 -7.98
N GLY A 433 -7.01 13.03 -8.77
CA GLY A 433 -6.07 12.70 -9.84
C GLY A 433 -4.71 12.18 -9.35
N GLY A 434 -4.65 11.60 -8.13
CA GLY A 434 -3.46 10.90 -7.63
C GLY A 434 -3.39 9.44 -8.07
N VAL A 435 -4.55 8.81 -8.31
CA VAL A 435 -4.68 7.42 -8.78
C VAL A 435 -5.73 7.30 -9.88
N ARG A 436 -5.70 6.20 -10.64
CA ARG A 436 -6.68 5.87 -11.67
C ARG A 436 -7.35 4.52 -11.37
N GLU A 437 -8.67 4.50 -11.32
CA GLU A 437 -9.43 3.24 -11.30
C GLU A 437 -9.43 2.60 -12.70
N MET A 438 -8.81 1.42 -12.81
CA MET A 438 -8.68 0.67 -14.07
C MET A 438 -9.86 -0.27 -14.31
N SER A 439 -10.47 -0.75 -13.22
CA SER A 439 -11.68 -1.58 -13.20
C SER A 439 -12.27 -1.52 -11.79
N PRO A 440 -13.54 -1.87 -11.57
CA PRO A 440 -14.18 -1.77 -10.26
C PRO A 440 -13.31 -2.32 -9.12
N GLY A 441 -12.83 -1.43 -8.24
CA GLY A 441 -12.01 -1.75 -7.08
C GLY A 441 -10.54 -2.07 -7.35
N ARG A 442 -10.00 -1.75 -8.54
CA ARG A 442 -8.56 -1.85 -8.88
C ARG A 442 -8.01 -0.53 -9.37
N PHE A 443 -6.90 -0.11 -8.78
CA PHE A 443 -6.31 1.20 -8.97
C PHE A 443 -4.85 1.10 -9.45
N LEU A 444 -4.44 2.08 -10.24
CA LEU A 444 -3.07 2.29 -10.71
C LEU A 444 -2.63 3.69 -10.31
N GLY A 445 -1.38 3.85 -9.87
CA GLY A 445 -0.83 5.17 -9.55
C GLY A 445 -0.68 6.02 -10.80
N MET A 446 -0.86 7.34 -10.68
CA MET A 446 -0.81 8.22 -11.85
C MET A 446 0.59 8.35 -12.46
N GLY A 447 1.65 8.27 -11.65
CA GLY A 447 3.02 8.15 -12.14
C GLY A 447 3.20 6.89 -12.99
N ARG A 448 2.67 5.75 -12.53
CA ARG A 448 2.70 4.48 -13.29
C ARG A 448 1.89 4.56 -14.59
N ALA A 449 0.73 5.19 -14.57
CA ALA A 449 -0.09 5.40 -15.76
C ALA A 449 0.68 6.25 -16.80
N GLY A 450 1.35 7.31 -16.36
CA GLY A 450 2.20 8.15 -17.22
C GLY A 450 3.42 7.41 -17.80
N GLU A 451 4.03 6.51 -17.04
CA GLU A 451 5.08 5.62 -17.57
C GLU A 451 4.57 4.64 -18.63
N LEU A 452 3.42 4.01 -18.39
CA LEU A 452 2.78 3.14 -19.38
C LEU A 452 2.48 3.92 -20.67
N ALA A 453 1.96 5.14 -20.54
CA ALA A 453 1.69 6.01 -21.68
C ALA A 453 2.95 6.32 -22.48
N ARG A 454 4.05 6.72 -21.81
CA ARG A 454 5.34 6.99 -22.46
C ARG A 454 5.92 5.76 -23.15
N GLU A 455 5.81 4.58 -22.53
CA GLU A 455 6.27 3.33 -23.13
C GLU A 455 5.48 2.98 -24.39
N ILE A 456 4.16 3.12 -24.36
CA ILE A 456 3.30 2.90 -25.53
C ILE A 456 3.66 3.89 -26.66
N GLN A 457 3.79 5.17 -26.34
CA GLN A 457 4.21 6.18 -27.31
C GLN A 457 5.61 5.87 -27.88
N GLY A 458 6.54 5.38 -27.08
CA GLY A 458 7.86 4.93 -27.53
C GLY A 458 7.78 3.72 -28.48
N ILE A 459 6.91 2.74 -28.20
CA ILE A 459 6.65 1.60 -29.07
C ILE A 459 6.07 2.07 -30.42
N LEU A 460 5.11 3.00 -30.37
CA LEU A 460 4.50 3.57 -31.58
C LEU A 460 5.52 4.38 -32.40
N ALA A 461 6.35 5.21 -31.76
CA ALA A 461 7.40 5.96 -32.43
C ALA A 461 8.41 5.03 -33.11
N HIS A 462 8.85 3.97 -32.42
CA HIS A 462 9.75 2.97 -33.01
C HIS A 462 9.11 2.21 -34.17
N TRP A 463 7.84 1.84 -34.05
CA TRP A 463 7.07 1.19 -35.13
C TRP A 463 6.98 2.09 -36.35
N ARG A 464 6.57 3.36 -36.16
CA ARG A 464 6.46 4.36 -37.23
C ARG A 464 7.79 4.65 -37.91
N GLY A 465 8.89 4.71 -37.15
CA GLY A 465 10.22 4.94 -37.71
C GLY A 465 10.68 3.84 -38.68
N LYS A 466 10.20 2.59 -38.51
CA LYS A 466 10.50 1.48 -39.43
C LYS A 466 9.42 1.24 -40.48
N HIS A 467 8.18 1.60 -40.17
CA HIS A 467 7.00 1.28 -40.97
C HIS A 467 6.10 2.52 -41.10
N ALA A 468 6.60 3.57 -41.75
CA ALA A 468 5.92 4.86 -41.85
C ALA A 468 4.55 4.78 -42.56
N HIS A 469 4.38 3.79 -43.43
CA HIS A 469 3.15 3.51 -44.19
C HIS A 469 2.10 2.69 -43.43
N ARG A 470 2.45 2.08 -42.29
CA ARG A 470 1.52 1.23 -41.53
C ARG A 470 0.59 2.07 -40.67
N LEU A 471 -0.73 1.91 -40.88
CA LEU A 471 -1.78 2.56 -40.07
C LEU A 471 -2.22 1.70 -38.89
N ARG A 472 -1.71 0.47 -38.78
CA ARG A 472 -2.03 -0.47 -37.71
C ARG A 472 -0.77 -1.06 -37.09
N ILE A 473 -0.88 -1.54 -35.85
CA ILE A 473 0.16 -2.28 -35.15
C ILE A 473 -0.37 -3.66 -34.72
N PRO A 474 0.40 -4.75 -34.90
CA PRO A 474 0.00 -6.06 -34.40
C PRO A 474 -0.13 -6.08 -32.87
N ILE A 475 -1.22 -6.62 -32.36
CA ILE A 475 -1.46 -6.80 -30.91
C ILE A 475 -0.34 -7.63 -30.28
N GLY A 476 0.14 -8.65 -30.99
CA GLY A 476 1.25 -9.49 -30.55
C GLY A 476 2.51 -8.68 -30.24
N ARG A 477 2.82 -7.64 -31.03
CA ARG A 477 3.99 -6.77 -30.83
C ARG A 477 3.81 -5.84 -29.64
N LEU A 478 2.62 -5.28 -29.44
CA LEU A 478 2.29 -4.50 -28.24
C LEU A 478 2.46 -5.37 -26.98
N ARG A 479 1.90 -6.59 -27.00
CA ARG A 479 1.98 -7.53 -25.87
C ARG A 479 3.41 -7.99 -25.57
N GLU A 480 4.21 -8.26 -26.61
CA GLU A 480 5.61 -8.64 -26.47
C GLU A 480 6.43 -7.54 -25.80
N ARG A 481 6.22 -6.28 -26.19
CA ARG A 481 6.98 -5.14 -25.67
C ARG A 481 6.55 -4.70 -24.28
N LEU A 482 5.24 -4.66 -24.01
CA LEU A 482 4.69 -4.24 -22.71
C LEU A 482 4.77 -5.35 -21.65
N GLY A 483 4.80 -6.62 -22.08
CA GLY A 483 4.61 -7.76 -21.19
C GLY A 483 3.15 -7.94 -20.77
N LYS A 484 2.88 -9.04 -20.06
CA LYS A 484 1.52 -9.52 -19.77
C LYS A 484 0.69 -8.53 -18.94
N GLU A 485 1.27 -7.98 -17.87
CA GLU A 485 0.55 -7.15 -16.91
C GLU A 485 0.21 -5.77 -17.47
N ARG A 486 1.21 -5.06 -18.02
CA ARG A 486 1.01 -3.74 -18.65
C ARG A 486 0.08 -3.81 -19.86
N PHE A 487 0.16 -4.89 -20.63
CA PHE A 487 -0.78 -5.12 -21.73
C PHE A 487 -2.22 -5.32 -21.20
N ALA A 488 -2.40 -6.03 -20.10
CA ALA A 488 -3.72 -6.15 -19.46
C ALA A 488 -4.24 -4.79 -18.97
N SER A 489 -3.38 -3.92 -18.42
CA SER A 489 -3.75 -2.54 -18.07
C SER A 489 -4.21 -1.74 -19.29
N LEU A 490 -3.46 -1.79 -20.40
CA LEU A 490 -3.86 -1.16 -21.66
C LEU A 490 -5.21 -1.68 -22.18
N GLN A 491 -5.52 -2.97 -21.97
CA GLN A 491 -6.82 -3.57 -22.34
C GLN A 491 -8.00 -3.13 -21.45
N ARG A 492 -7.74 -2.52 -20.30
CA ARG A 492 -8.80 -2.00 -19.41
C ARG A 492 -9.13 -0.52 -19.62
N LEU A 493 -8.25 0.21 -20.31
CA LEU A 493 -8.51 1.61 -20.66
C LEU A 493 -9.76 1.75 -21.53
N THR A 494 -10.42 2.89 -21.39
CA THR A 494 -11.56 3.32 -22.21
C THR A 494 -11.13 3.65 -23.64
N PRO A 495 -12.03 3.61 -24.63
CA PRO A 495 -11.70 4.01 -26.00
C PRO A 495 -11.09 5.41 -26.09
N GLU A 496 -11.56 6.37 -25.31
CA GLU A 496 -11.08 7.75 -25.26
C GLU A 496 -9.63 7.81 -24.75
N GLU A 497 -9.31 7.07 -23.68
CA GLU A 497 -7.95 7.00 -23.14
C GLU A 497 -6.98 6.35 -24.12
N ILE A 498 -7.42 5.30 -24.83
CA ILE A 498 -6.60 4.65 -25.86
C ILE A 498 -6.35 5.60 -27.03
N ALA A 499 -7.34 6.43 -27.37
CA ALA A 499 -7.18 7.44 -28.40
C ALA A 499 -6.12 8.48 -28.00
N VAL A 500 -6.09 8.91 -26.72
CA VAL A 500 -5.04 9.80 -26.19
C VAL A 500 -3.64 9.16 -26.30
N LEU A 501 -3.54 7.83 -26.18
CA LEU A 501 -2.29 7.09 -26.39
C LEU A 501 -1.88 6.96 -27.86
N GLY A 502 -2.70 7.45 -28.80
CA GLY A 502 -2.47 7.34 -30.24
C GLY A 502 -2.85 5.99 -30.84
N LEU A 503 -3.76 5.25 -30.17
CA LEU A 503 -4.23 3.93 -30.59
C LEU A 503 -5.74 3.93 -30.80
N GLU A 504 -6.23 2.93 -31.53
CA GLU A 504 -7.66 2.67 -31.71
C GLU A 504 -7.91 1.16 -31.63
N ARG A 505 -8.82 0.73 -30.76
CA ARG A 505 -9.21 -0.68 -30.70
C ARG A 505 -10.03 -1.04 -31.93
N ARG A 506 -9.57 -2.07 -32.65
CA ARG A 506 -10.30 -2.68 -33.76
C ARG A 506 -10.44 -4.18 -33.53
N PRO A 507 -11.51 -4.82 -34.04
CA PRO A 507 -11.61 -6.28 -34.06
C PRO A 507 -10.42 -6.90 -34.80
N GLY A 508 -10.00 -8.10 -34.37
CA GLY A 508 -8.92 -8.86 -35.00
C GLY A 508 -7.59 -8.79 -34.26
N LEU A 509 -6.49 -8.96 -34.99
CA LEU A 509 -5.13 -9.13 -34.45
C LEU A 509 -4.29 -7.84 -34.46
N HIS A 510 -4.88 -6.72 -34.87
CA HIS A 510 -4.19 -5.43 -35.03
C HIS A 510 -5.00 -4.30 -34.41
N TRP A 511 -4.33 -3.32 -33.82
CA TRP A 511 -4.93 -2.07 -33.37
C TRP A 511 -4.60 -0.95 -34.35
N GLY A 512 -5.54 -0.02 -34.54
CA GLY A 512 -5.32 1.18 -35.33
C GLY A 512 -4.34 2.12 -34.63
N ILE A 513 -3.63 2.91 -35.41
CA ILE A 513 -2.74 3.95 -34.94
C ILE A 513 -3.34 5.30 -35.36
N LEU A 514 -3.57 6.19 -34.41
CA LEU A 514 -4.16 7.51 -34.65
C LEU A 514 -3.10 8.58 -34.91
N GLY A 515 -3.50 9.66 -35.58
CA GLY A 515 -2.61 10.80 -35.87
C GLY A 515 -1.46 10.45 -36.82
N ILE A 516 -1.73 9.57 -37.79
CA ILE A 516 -0.81 9.35 -38.91
C ILE A 516 -1.27 10.25 -40.06
N GLU A 517 -0.36 11.10 -40.52
CA GLU A 517 -0.50 11.87 -41.74
C GLU A 517 0.47 11.27 -42.78
N LEU A 518 -0.09 10.64 -43.82
CA LEU A 518 0.69 10.17 -44.95
C LEU A 518 0.81 11.30 -45.97
N GLY A 519 1.98 11.43 -46.59
CA GLY A 519 2.18 12.39 -47.68
C GLY A 519 1.25 12.11 -48.85
N GLU A 520 0.86 13.16 -49.59
CA GLU A 520 -0.04 13.05 -50.74
C GLU A 520 0.44 12.01 -51.76
N ASP A 521 1.75 11.90 -51.98
CA ASP A 521 2.35 10.92 -52.88
C ASP A 521 1.98 9.47 -52.53
N TRP A 522 1.98 9.12 -51.22
CA TRP A 522 1.59 7.78 -50.77
C TRP A 522 0.13 7.49 -51.05
N LEU A 523 -0.74 8.48 -50.80
CA LEU A 523 -2.18 8.33 -50.99
C LEU A 523 -2.52 8.20 -52.48
N GLN A 524 -1.96 9.07 -53.32
CA GLN A 524 -2.16 9.04 -54.77
C GLN A 524 -1.64 7.73 -55.40
N GLU A 525 -0.48 7.25 -54.96
CA GLU A 525 0.10 6.01 -55.46
C GLU A 525 -0.71 4.78 -55.02
N ALA A 526 -1.19 4.76 -53.77
CA ALA A 526 -2.08 3.72 -53.26
C ALA A 526 -3.44 3.71 -54.00
N ASP A 527 -4.03 4.89 -54.25
CA ASP A 527 -5.28 5.01 -55.02
C ASP A 527 -5.13 4.55 -56.46
N ARG A 528 -4.01 4.90 -57.11
CA ARG A 528 -3.69 4.42 -58.46
C ARG A 528 -3.56 2.91 -58.47
N TRP A 529 -2.86 2.32 -57.49
CA TRP A 529 -2.77 0.86 -57.41
C TRP A 529 -4.13 0.21 -57.21
N HIS A 530 -4.93 0.67 -56.25
CA HIS A 530 -6.24 0.09 -55.98
C HIS A 530 -7.13 0.15 -57.24
N SER A 531 -7.09 1.24 -58.00
CA SER A 531 -7.80 1.37 -59.28
C SER A 531 -7.33 0.33 -60.31
N GLN A 532 -6.01 0.13 -60.43
CA GLN A 532 -5.44 -0.91 -61.30
C GLN A 532 -5.86 -2.32 -60.86
N LEU A 533 -5.92 -2.60 -59.56
CA LEU A 533 -6.38 -3.88 -59.04
C LEU A 533 -7.85 -4.14 -59.36
N LEU A 534 -8.70 -3.11 -59.33
CA LEU A 534 -10.10 -3.22 -59.74
C LEU A 534 -10.24 -3.54 -61.23
N GLU A 535 -9.43 -2.91 -62.09
CA GLU A 535 -9.40 -3.20 -63.53
C GLU A 535 -8.86 -4.61 -63.84
N GLN A 536 -7.89 -5.08 -63.05
CA GLN A 536 -7.30 -6.43 -63.18
C GLN A 536 -8.20 -7.55 -62.65
N GLY A 537 -9.20 -7.22 -61.82
CA GLY A 537 -10.13 -8.18 -61.24
C GLY A 537 -9.43 -9.28 -60.45
N LEU A 538 -9.70 -10.55 -60.79
CA LEU A 538 -9.09 -11.73 -60.14
C LEU A 538 -7.80 -12.21 -60.83
N MET A 539 -7.08 -11.34 -61.53
CA MET A 539 -5.79 -11.61 -62.16
C MET A 539 -4.77 -10.49 -61.88
N PRO A 540 -4.41 -10.26 -60.60
CA PRO A 540 -3.47 -9.20 -60.25
C PRO A 540 -2.06 -9.53 -60.75
N LEU A 541 -1.29 -8.48 -61.05
CA LEU A 541 0.14 -8.61 -61.26
C LEU A 541 0.85 -9.07 -59.98
N SER A 542 1.93 -9.84 -60.13
CA SER A 542 2.84 -10.10 -59.03
C SER A 542 3.53 -8.81 -58.57
N TRP A 543 4.05 -8.78 -57.34
CA TRP A 543 4.77 -7.61 -56.84
C TRP A 543 6.01 -7.26 -57.67
N GLU A 544 6.67 -8.26 -58.28
CA GLU A 544 7.82 -8.08 -59.17
C GLU A 544 7.42 -7.43 -60.50
N GLU A 545 6.35 -7.92 -61.13
CA GLU A 545 5.80 -7.35 -62.37
C GLU A 545 5.33 -5.92 -62.13
N ARG A 546 4.67 -5.67 -60.99
CA ARG A 546 4.26 -4.32 -60.59
C ARG A 546 5.45 -3.40 -60.38
N ALA A 547 6.48 -3.84 -59.66
CA ALA A 547 7.69 -3.06 -59.44
C ALA A 547 8.35 -2.67 -60.78
N ALA A 548 8.38 -3.60 -61.73
CA ALA A 548 8.89 -3.35 -63.08
C ALA A 548 8.02 -2.35 -63.87
N GLU A 549 6.69 -2.44 -63.77
CA GLU A 549 5.76 -1.55 -64.46
C GLU A 549 5.77 -0.12 -63.89
N SER A 550 5.79 0.01 -62.55
CA SER A 550 5.74 1.31 -61.88
C SER A 550 7.10 1.97 -61.74
N GLY A 551 8.20 1.23 -61.99
CA GLY A 551 9.57 1.69 -61.74
C GLY A 551 9.91 1.84 -60.25
N ALA A 552 9.09 1.28 -59.35
CA ALA A 552 9.29 1.34 -57.91
C ALA A 552 10.16 0.17 -57.42
N SER A 553 10.75 0.30 -56.22
CA SER A 553 11.42 -0.84 -55.58
C SER A 553 10.40 -1.86 -55.07
N LEU A 554 10.81 -3.12 -54.93
CA LEU A 554 9.94 -4.17 -54.35
C LEU A 554 9.50 -3.82 -52.93
N GLU A 555 10.38 -3.20 -52.13
CA GLU A 555 10.06 -2.71 -50.78
C GLU A 555 8.96 -1.64 -50.80
N ARG A 556 8.95 -0.75 -51.80
CA ARG A 556 7.90 0.27 -51.97
C ARG A 556 6.57 -0.38 -52.34
N VAL A 557 6.59 -1.39 -53.20
CA VAL A 557 5.39 -2.17 -53.57
C VAL A 557 4.84 -2.91 -52.36
N GLU A 558 5.68 -3.59 -51.59
CA GLU A 558 5.27 -4.24 -50.34
C GLU A 558 4.64 -3.24 -49.37
N ALA A 559 5.28 -2.09 -49.16
CA ALA A 559 4.78 -1.05 -48.27
C ALA A 559 3.41 -0.49 -48.71
N LEU A 560 3.21 -0.26 -50.01
CA LEU A 560 1.90 0.16 -50.54
C LEU A 560 0.83 -0.93 -50.35
N ALA A 561 1.19 -2.21 -50.44
CA ALA A 561 0.25 -3.31 -50.25
C ALA A 561 -0.20 -3.36 -48.79
N GLU A 562 0.75 -3.21 -47.87
CA GLU A 562 0.49 -3.14 -46.44
C GLU A 562 -0.37 -1.93 -46.05
N LEU A 563 -0.15 -0.77 -46.69
CA LEU A 563 -0.99 0.42 -46.52
C LEU A 563 -2.44 0.15 -46.97
N LEU A 564 -2.61 -0.43 -48.17
CA LEU A 564 -3.93 -0.78 -48.68
C LEU A 564 -4.63 -1.85 -47.83
N GLU A 565 -3.88 -2.81 -47.26
CA GLU A 565 -4.39 -3.78 -46.27
C GLU A 565 -4.87 -3.06 -45.00
N ASP A 566 -4.08 -2.13 -44.49
CA ASP A 566 -4.41 -1.35 -43.29
C ASP A 566 -5.64 -0.43 -43.53
N GLN A 567 -5.87 0.02 -44.75
CA GLN A 567 -7.10 0.72 -45.17
C GLN A 567 -8.29 -0.24 -45.40
N GLY A 568 -8.06 -1.56 -45.47
CA GLY A 568 -9.09 -2.56 -45.74
C GLY A 568 -9.60 -2.57 -47.18
N ARG A 569 -8.77 -2.10 -48.12
CA ARG A 569 -9.09 -2.00 -49.56
C ARG A 569 -8.60 -3.17 -50.39
N VAL A 570 -7.64 -3.92 -49.86
CA VAL A 570 -7.10 -5.11 -50.53
C VAL A 570 -7.09 -6.31 -49.59
N VAL A 571 -7.09 -7.48 -50.21
CA VAL A 571 -6.93 -8.77 -49.55
C VAL A 571 -5.69 -9.44 -50.13
N ARG A 572 -4.80 -9.92 -49.25
CA ARG A 572 -3.64 -10.69 -49.65
C ARG A 572 -3.93 -12.19 -49.50
N VAL A 573 -3.68 -12.91 -50.57
CA VAL A 573 -3.86 -14.36 -50.67
C VAL A 573 -2.52 -14.96 -51.04
N GLU A 574 -2.12 -16.04 -50.36
CA GLU A 574 -0.92 -16.84 -50.65
C GLU A 574 0.34 -16.01 -51.07
N GLY A 575 1.07 -15.49 -50.09
CA GLY A 575 2.31 -14.75 -50.35
C GLY A 575 2.05 -13.32 -50.86
N THR A 576 2.43 -13.04 -52.11
CA THR A 576 2.45 -11.69 -52.71
C THR A 576 1.24 -11.39 -53.61
N MET A 577 0.21 -12.24 -53.66
CA MET A 577 -0.97 -11.96 -54.48
C MET A 577 -1.92 -11.02 -53.76
N THR A 578 -1.98 -9.77 -54.23
CA THR A 578 -2.84 -8.72 -53.67
C THR A 578 -4.03 -8.49 -54.59
N PHE A 579 -5.25 -8.64 -54.07
CA PHE A 579 -6.49 -8.43 -54.82
C PHE A 579 -7.26 -7.24 -54.23
N ALA A 580 -7.98 -6.49 -55.07
CA ALA A 580 -8.96 -5.52 -54.57
C ALA A 580 -10.03 -6.25 -53.75
N ARG A 581 -10.36 -5.73 -52.56
CA ARG A 581 -11.32 -6.36 -51.66
C ARG A 581 -12.67 -6.53 -52.35
N GLU A 582 -13.09 -5.54 -53.12
CA GLU A 582 -14.34 -5.52 -53.87
C GLU A 582 -14.46 -6.71 -54.83
N ALA A 583 -13.37 -7.05 -55.54
CA ALA A 583 -13.33 -8.18 -56.45
C ALA A 583 -13.46 -9.52 -55.70
N VAL A 584 -12.84 -9.63 -54.51
CA VAL A 584 -12.95 -10.83 -53.67
C VAL A 584 -14.34 -10.94 -53.02
N GLU A 585 -14.97 -9.82 -52.67
CA GLU A 585 -16.34 -9.78 -52.15
C GLU A 585 -17.38 -10.18 -53.22
N GLU A 586 -17.15 -9.79 -54.49
CA GLU A 586 -17.97 -10.25 -55.62
C GLU A 586 -17.81 -11.75 -55.83
N LEU A 587 -16.57 -12.27 -55.76
CA LEU A 587 -16.30 -13.71 -55.78
C LEU A 587 -17.02 -14.44 -54.64
N ARG A 588 -16.93 -13.93 -53.41
CA ARG A 588 -17.62 -14.48 -52.23
C ARG A 588 -19.11 -14.58 -52.50
N SER A 589 -19.72 -13.49 -52.98
CA SER A 589 -21.15 -13.43 -53.23
C SER A 589 -21.61 -14.46 -54.25
N MET A 590 -20.84 -14.66 -55.34
CA MET A 590 -21.13 -15.71 -56.32
C MET A 590 -20.97 -17.12 -55.75
N VAL A 591 -19.89 -17.36 -55.00
CA VAL A 591 -19.61 -18.66 -54.38
C VAL A 591 -20.73 -19.05 -53.41
N VAL A 592 -21.14 -18.12 -52.55
CA VAL A 592 -22.25 -18.31 -51.61
C VAL A 592 -23.54 -18.61 -52.35
N ALA A 593 -23.87 -17.85 -53.41
CA ALA A 593 -25.08 -18.07 -54.20
C ALA A 593 -25.11 -19.46 -54.87
N GLN A 594 -23.99 -19.93 -55.43
CA GLN A 594 -23.90 -21.27 -56.01
C GLN A 594 -24.03 -22.37 -54.96
N LEU A 595 -23.39 -22.20 -53.79
CA LEU A 595 -23.44 -23.18 -52.70
C LEU A 595 -24.80 -23.26 -52.00
N GLN A 596 -25.60 -22.19 -52.04
CA GLN A 596 -27.00 -22.20 -51.58
C GLN A 596 -27.96 -22.87 -52.57
N GLY A 597 -27.55 -22.99 -53.85
CA GLY A 597 -28.31 -23.63 -54.92
C GLY A 597 -27.84 -25.07 -55.20
N GLU A 598 -27.40 -25.33 -56.43
CA GLU A 598 -27.11 -26.68 -56.94
C GLU A 598 -25.68 -27.19 -56.65
N GLY A 599 -24.86 -26.42 -55.93
CA GLY A 599 -23.46 -26.75 -55.61
C GLY A 599 -22.44 -25.91 -56.39
N MET A 600 -21.17 -26.00 -56.02
CA MET A 600 -20.10 -25.17 -56.57
C MET A 600 -19.63 -25.64 -57.95
N ASP A 601 -19.73 -24.77 -58.96
CA ASP A 601 -19.21 -25.00 -60.31
C ASP A 601 -17.98 -24.11 -60.56
N ILE A 602 -16.79 -24.69 -60.35
CA ILE A 602 -15.51 -24.00 -60.48
C ILE A 602 -15.28 -23.47 -61.92
N PRO A 603 -15.51 -24.25 -63.01
CA PRO A 603 -15.53 -23.73 -64.37
C PRO A 603 -16.42 -22.51 -64.58
N ALA A 604 -17.66 -22.53 -64.10
CA ALA A 604 -18.58 -21.39 -64.27
C ALA A 604 -18.11 -20.13 -63.53
N ILE A 605 -17.55 -20.28 -62.32
CA ILE A 605 -16.94 -19.17 -61.58
C ILE A 605 -15.73 -18.61 -62.36
N ARG A 606 -14.85 -19.50 -62.84
CA ARG A 606 -13.66 -19.11 -63.62
C ARG A 606 -14.03 -18.30 -64.85
N ASP A 607 -15.01 -18.78 -65.62
CA ASP A 607 -15.39 -18.18 -66.90
C ASP A 607 -16.09 -16.83 -66.69
N ARG A 608 -16.88 -16.67 -65.62
CA ARG A 608 -17.52 -15.39 -65.28
C ARG A 608 -16.51 -14.30 -64.88
N PHE A 609 -15.55 -14.64 -64.03
CA PHE A 609 -14.52 -13.69 -63.59
C PHE A 609 -13.35 -13.55 -64.58
N GLY A 610 -13.39 -14.26 -65.72
CA GLY A 610 -12.31 -14.26 -66.71
C GLY A 610 -10.94 -14.66 -66.13
N THR A 611 -10.91 -15.43 -65.04
CA THR A 611 -9.68 -15.76 -64.30
C THR A 611 -9.11 -17.12 -64.69
N THR A 612 -7.98 -17.50 -64.10
CA THR A 612 -7.36 -18.82 -64.30
C THR A 612 -7.41 -19.64 -63.01
N ARG A 613 -7.24 -20.97 -63.12
CA ARG A 613 -7.14 -21.84 -61.94
C ARG A 613 -6.00 -21.44 -60.99
N LYS A 614 -4.94 -20.81 -61.52
CA LYS A 614 -3.79 -20.31 -60.74
C LYS A 614 -4.22 -19.31 -59.67
N PHE A 615 -5.17 -18.41 -59.96
CA PHE A 615 -5.63 -17.39 -59.02
C PHE A 615 -6.91 -17.81 -58.28
N LEU A 616 -7.81 -18.52 -58.96
CA LEU A 616 -9.08 -18.93 -58.38
C LEU A 616 -8.92 -19.95 -57.23
N MET A 617 -8.01 -20.92 -57.36
CA MET A 617 -7.85 -21.94 -56.33
C MET A 617 -7.35 -21.36 -54.98
N PRO A 618 -6.30 -20.52 -54.94
CA PRO A 618 -5.89 -19.84 -53.71
C PRO A 618 -6.98 -18.96 -53.11
N LEU A 619 -7.76 -18.25 -53.93
CA LEU A 619 -8.89 -17.44 -53.44
C LEU A 619 -9.98 -18.30 -52.77
N LEU A 620 -10.27 -19.47 -53.32
CA LEU A 620 -11.22 -20.41 -52.71
C LEU A 620 -10.68 -21.02 -51.40
N GLU A 621 -9.37 -21.29 -51.34
CA GLU A 621 -8.71 -21.74 -50.10
C GLU A 621 -8.69 -20.63 -49.04
N TYR A 622 -8.49 -19.37 -49.46
CA TYR A 622 -8.62 -18.22 -48.59
C TYR A 622 -10.03 -18.07 -47.99
N LEU A 623 -11.08 -18.29 -48.79
CA LEU A 623 -12.46 -18.34 -48.28
C LEU A 623 -12.67 -19.51 -47.31
N ASP A 624 -11.99 -20.64 -47.52
CA ASP A 624 -12.01 -21.77 -46.59
C ASP A 624 -11.35 -21.37 -45.24
N ASP A 625 -10.18 -20.72 -45.28
CA ASP A 625 -9.43 -20.27 -44.09
C ASP A 625 -10.17 -19.20 -43.30
N ARG A 626 -10.89 -18.30 -43.99
CA ARG A 626 -11.78 -17.30 -43.36
C ARG A 626 -13.08 -17.90 -42.84
N GLY A 627 -13.33 -19.18 -43.09
CA GLY A 627 -14.50 -19.90 -42.61
C GLY A 627 -15.78 -19.61 -43.37
N VAL A 628 -15.68 -18.97 -44.55
CA VAL A 628 -16.83 -18.78 -45.44
C VAL A 628 -17.28 -20.13 -45.99
N THR A 629 -16.32 -20.89 -46.50
CA THR A 629 -16.52 -22.25 -47.01
C THR A 629 -15.71 -23.26 -46.20
N VAL A 630 -16.00 -24.55 -46.35
CA VAL A 630 -15.15 -25.63 -45.85
C VAL A 630 -15.07 -26.71 -46.91
N ARG A 631 -13.85 -27.20 -47.15
CA ARG A 631 -13.61 -28.35 -48.02
C ARG A 631 -14.00 -29.65 -47.31
N ARG A 632 -14.96 -30.40 -47.86
CA ARG A 632 -15.33 -31.76 -47.44
C ARG A 632 -15.10 -32.73 -48.59
N GLY A 633 -13.99 -33.46 -48.55
CA GLY A 633 -13.58 -34.35 -49.64
C GLY A 633 -13.25 -33.57 -50.91
N GLY A 634 -13.88 -33.94 -52.04
CA GLY A 634 -13.73 -33.26 -53.33
C GLY A 634 -14.54 -31.97 -53.48
N ASN A 635 -15.48 -31.69 -52.57
CA ASN A 635 -16.43 -30.58 -52.68
C ASN A 635 -16.21 -29.53 -51.58
N ARG A 636 -16.73 -28.32 -51.80
CA ARG A 636 -16.83 -27.26 -50.78
C ARG A 636 -18.28 -27.12 -50.34
N ILE A 637 -18.47 -26.85 -49.06
CA ILE A 637 -19.78 -26.53 -48.47
C ILE A 637 -19.74 -25.14 -47.84
N LEU A 638 -20.89 -24.46 -47.78
CA LEU A 638 -21.02 -23.19 -47.08
C LEU A 638 -20.94 -23.43 -45.57
N ARG A 639 -20.12 -22.63 -44.88
CA ARG A 639 -20.01 -22.65 -43.42
C ARG A 639 -20.64 -21.40 -42.80
N ASP A 640 -20.24 -20.22 -43.26
CA ASP A 640 -20.77 -18.94 -42.80
C ASP A 640 -20.74 -17.92 -43.95
N ALA A 641 -21.90 -17.52 -44.44
CA ALA A 641 -22.01 -16.59 -45.57
C ALA A 641 -21.51 -15.17 -45.25
N GLU A 642 -21.49 -14.79 -43.97
CA GLU A 642 -21.18 -13.43 -43.51
C GLU A 642 -19.81 -13.31 -42.83
N ALA A 643 -18.99 -14.37 -42.87
CA ALA A 643 -17.67 -14.35 -42.27
C ALA A 643 -16.78 -13.23 -42.84
N SER A 644 -16.05 -12.53 -41.95
CA SER A 644 -15.18 -11.42 -42.32
C SER A 644 -14.03 -11.86 -43.21
N LEU A 645 -13.88 -11.20 -44.37
CA LEU A 645 -12.72 -11.34 -45.25
C LEU A 645 -11.50 -10.51 -44.78
N VAL A 646 -11.61 -9.76 -43.68
CA VAL A 646 -10.51 -8.92 -43.16
C VAL A 646 -10.24 -9.25 -41.71
#